data_AF-G3PT18-F1
#
_entry.id   AF-G3PT18-F1
#
_cell.length_a   1.000
_cell.length_b   1.000
_cell.length_c   1.000
_cell.angle_alpha   90.00
_cell.angle_beta   90.00
_cell.angle_gamma   90.00
#
_symmetry.space_group_name_H-M   'P 1'
#
loop_
_entity.id
_entity.type
_entity.pdbx_description
1 polymer ?
#
loop_
_entity_poly.entity_id
_entity_poly.type
_entity_poly.pdbx_seq_one_letter_code
_entity_poly.pdbx_strand_id
1 'polypeptide(L)'
;MGKAEEETDNVGKLFEDFVQASTCKGALQAFNVLCRKLDIDPAENDTFYGSLKAKVTSWKAKALWGKLDKRMSHKEYKKGQACVGTKCLIIGGGPCGLRTAIELALLGAKVVVIEKRDAFSRNNVLHLWPYTIHDLRGLGAKKFYGKFCAGAIDHISIQKLQCVLLKIALIVAVEFHVNVEFVKLLEPPEDQENEGLGWRAAVRPADHPVANFEFHVVVGADGRRNTLEGFQRKEFRGKLAIAITANFINRNTTAEAKVEEISGVAFIFNQKFFLDLKEETGVDLENIVYYRDNTHYFVMTAKKQSLLDKGVVINDYADTQMLLSSENVNQEALLCYAREAADFGTNYQLPTLDFAMNHCGQPDVAMFDFTNMYASENAALVRERFGHQLLVALVGDSLLEPFWPMGTGCARGFLAAFDTAWMVNSWAQGRTALEVLAERESIYRLLPQTTPENIAKNFDQYTVDPGTRYPNLNSSCVRTHQVRHLFISKELNPCSLERAATIRRPVNLSRQKSDIRPARLLTWCQKQTEGYRNVMITDLTSSWKSGIALCALIHRFKPQLIDFYSLNEEDHSVNLQLAFDISEREFGIRSFTSVKEQGADQELDKTKMITYLSKFYELLRGTPLPASGSRDVDENNEDYPSQEVRSNNKGLNLALPRKRVPKDEETSDGADPIYKRRRKLCSYLEEATNLSSNGSAVREERGPKENRVRSMATQLLAKFESTPNYTVRRTQLEDSIRKEAALLVRLPSKTLPKSPLQPESQHPFSLVKLRHVDRTRSEAKPEAQPESADPPASSSASRQSAIHFMSRVLRRLREVDEHVSEKKAQTQQAREFHSKSIKDKAVHLSGLFSSESSAVLEGSSVRRAFPPSGDKCHSCERRVYMVERVCAEGLFFHRECFRCSTCSSALRQGAHAFDSEQGKLYCKLHFDQRNNGTNSQRTFSPRSNRSAAGAQEQCADDGPSSESGGTADLPSGPSAAEAFYECEPA
;
A
#
# COMPACT_ATOMS: atom_id res chain seq x y z
N MET A 1 15.07 -32.67 -39.69
CA MET A 1 13.89 -32.25 -38.91
C MET A 1 14.24 -32.39 -37.43
N GLY A 2 13.98 -33.51 -36.76
CA GLY A 2 14.58 -33.93 -35.47
C GLY A 2 15.22 -32.83 -34.60
N LYS A 3 16.52 -32.54 -34.82
CA LYS A 3 17.28 -31.52 -34.07
C LYS A 3 16.58 -30.16 -33.90
N ALA A 4 15.89 -29.65 -34.93
CA ALA A 4 15.19 -28.35 -34.85
C ALA A 4 13.91 -28.44 -34.01
N GLU A 5 13.26 -29.60 -33.98
CA GLU A 5 12.11 -29.89 -33.13
C GLU A 5 12.58 -30.06 -31.67
N GLU A 6 13.68 -30.80 -31.44
CA GLU A 6 14.32 -30.93 -30.13
C GLU A 6 14.76 -29.57 -29.55
N GLU A 7 15.36 -28.68 -30.35
CA GLU A 7 15.76 -27.36 -29.86
C GLU A 7 14.58 -26.43 -29.56
N THR A 8 13.49 -26.51 -30.34
CA THR A 8 12.29 -25.69 -30.08
C THR A 8 11.50 -26.19 -28.86
N ASP A 9 11.44 -27.50 -28.62
CA ASP A 9 10.88 -28.07 -27.38
C ASP A 9 11.74 -27.74 -26.16
N ASN A 10 13.07 -27.74 -26.30
CA ASN A 10 14.01 -27.34 -25.24
C ASN A 10 13.86 -25.85 -24.85
N VAL A 11 13.76 -24.95 -25.83
CA VAL A 11 13.42 -23.52 -25.59
C VAL A 11 12.04 -23.38 -24.94
N GLY A 12 11.05 -24.16 -25.39
CA GLY A 12 9.72 -24.22 -24.79
C GLY A 12 9.79 -24.59 -23.31
N LYS A 13 10.58 -25.62 -22.96
CA LYS A 13 10.79 -26.07 -21.59
C LYS A 13 11.47 -25.02 -20.72
N LEU A 14 12.56 -24.39 -21.17
CA LEU A 14 13.25 -23.34 -20.40
C LEU A 14 12.34 -22.15 -20.10
N PHE A 15 11.45 -21.78 -21.03
CA PHE A 15 10.44 -20.76 -20.78
C PHE A 15 9.38 -21.23 -19.77
N GLU A 16 8.99 -22.51 -19.77
CA GLU A 16 8.10 -23.07 -18.76
C GLU A 16 8.74 -23.15 -17.38
N ASP A 17 10.01 -23.51 -17.27
CA ASP A 17 10.76 -23.52 -16.00
C ASP A 17 10.80 -22.09 -15.39
N PHE A 18 11.03 -21.06 -16.20
CA PHE A 18 10.91 -19.66 -15.81
C PHE A 18 9.47 -19.26 -15.39
N VAL A 19 8.45 -19.66 -16.15
CA VAL A 19 7.05 -19.40 -15.81
C VAL A 19 6.65 -20.09 -14.50
N GLN A 20 7.17 -21.28 -14.21
CA GLN A 20 6.88 -22.05 -13.00
C GLN A 20 7.70 -21.63 -11.77
N ALA A 21 8.87 -21.02 -11.95
CA ALA A 21 9.80 -20.65 -10.86
C ALA A 21 9.10 -19.93 -9.68
N SER A 22 9.23 -20.46 -8.47
CA SER A 22 8.43 -20.04 -7.32
C SER A 22 9.04 -18.88 -6.50
N THR A 23 10.34 -18.62 -6.64
CA THR A 23 11.13 -17.66 -5.85
C THR A 23 11.77 -16.58 -6.73
N CYS A 24 12.19 -15.46 -6.12
CA CYS A 24 12.89 -14.37 -6.82
C CYS A 24 14.19 -14.86 -7.50
N LYS A 25 15.10 -15.47 -6.73
CA LYS A 25 16.35 -16.07 -7.26
C LYS A 25 16.08 -17.09 -8.36
N GLY A 26 15.10 -17.98 -8.18
CA GLY A 26 14.76 -18.99 -9.18
C GLY A 26 14.24 -18.40 -10.49
N ALA A 27 13.40 -17.36 -10.41
CA ALA A 27 12.91 -16.66 -11.61
C ALA A 27 14.06 -15.95 -12.36
N LEU A 28 14.95 -15.25 -11.64
CA LEU A 28 16.13 -14.60 -12.23
C LEU A 28 17.08 -15.62 -12.87
N GLN A 29 17.35 -16.74 -12.19
CA GLN A 29 18.22 -17.82 -12.70
C GLN A 29 17.64 -18.47 -13.96
N ALA A 30 16.36 -18.87 -13.94
CA ALA A 30 15.71 -19.47 -15.10
C ALA A 30 15.63 -18.50 -16.29
N PHE A 31 15.37 -17.21 -16.04
CA PHE A 31 15.38 -16.17 -17.06
C PHE A 31 16.77 -15.98 -17.69
N ASN A 32 17.82 -15.95 -16.88
CA ASN A 32 19.20 -15.82 -17.36
C ASN A 32 19.65 -17.05 -18.16
N VAL A 33 19.21 -18.26 -17.79
CA VAL A 33 19.46 -19.48 -18.58
C VAL A 33 18.72 -19.43 -19.92
N LEU A 34 17.46 -18.98 -19.92
CA LEU A 34 16.68 -18.79 -21.15
C LEU A 34 17.35 -17.78 -22.09
N CYS A 35 17.73 -16.60 -21.60
CA CYS A 35 18.37 -15.55 -22.42
C CYS A 35 19.69 -16.04 -23.02
N ARG A 36 20.52 -16.75 -22.25
CA ARG A 36 21.78 -17.35 -22.74
C ARG A 36 21.57 -18.44 -23.79
N LYS A 37 20.53 -19.29 -23.67
CA LYS A 37 20.22 -20.30 -24.71
C LYS A 37 19.58 -19.69 -25.96
N LEU A 38 18.94 -18.53 -25.83
CA LEU A 38 18.35 -17.79 -26.94
C LEU A 38 19.32 -16.84 -27.65
N ASP A 39 20.47 -16.54 -27.05
CA ASP A 39 21.41 -15.51 -27.52
C ASP A 39 20.71 -14.14 -27.67
N ILE A 40 20.30 -13.59 -26.52
CA ILE A 40 19.70 -12.25 -26.36
C ILE A 40 20.21 -11.62 -25.06
N ASP A 41 20.53 -10.34 -25.07
CA ASP A 41 20.96 -9.59 -23.88
C ASP A 41 19.82 -8.70 -23.34
N PRO A 42 19.35 -8.88 -22.09
CA PRO A 42 18.43 -7.96 -21.43
C PRO A 42 18.93 -6.50 -21.31
N ALA A 43 20.21 -6.23 -21.56
CA ALA A 43 20.73 -4.88 -21.66
C ALA A 43 20.12 -4.09 -22.85
N GLU A 44 19.88 -4.75 -24.00
CA GLU A 44 19.33 -4.19 -25.24
C GLU A 44 17.80 -3.96 -25.17
N ASN A 45 17.37 -3.12 -24.23
CA ASN A 45 15.94 -3.00 -23.87
C ASN A 45 15.00 -2.68 -25.04
N ASP A 46 15.45 -1.93 -26.04
CA ASP A 46 14.64 -1.48 -27.19
C ASP A 46 14.28 -2.64 -28.16
N THR A 47 15.15 -3.64 -28.29
CA THR A 47 14.96 -4.80 -29.19
C THR A 47 14.54 -6.06 -28.44
N PHE A 48 14.90 -6.18 -27.16
CA PHE A 48 14.84 -7.42 -26.38
C PHE A 48 13.47 -8.11 -26.41
N TYR A 49 12.36 -7.41 -26.14
CA TYR A 49 11.03 -8.05 -26.14
C TYR A 49 10.67 -8.62 -27.52
N GLY A 50 11.02 -7.89 -28.59
CA GLY A 50 10.81 -8.35 -29.97
C GLY A 50 11.59 -9.63 -30.26
N SER A 51 12.88 -9.64 -29.91
CA SER A 51 13.77 -10.80 -30.06
C SER A 51 13.32 -12.01 -29.23
N LEU A 52 12.96 -11.80 -27.96
CA LEU A 52 12.44 -12.84 -27.06
C LEU A 52 11.15 -13.46 -27.62
N LYS A 53 10.19 -12.62 -28.03
CA LYS A 53 8.91 -13.03 -28.62
C LYS A 53 9.09 -13.78 -29.94
N ALA A 54 10.02 -13.35 -30.79
CA ALA A 54 10.31 -14.00 -32.06
C ALA A 54 10.96 -15.38 -31.88
N LYS A 55 11.87 -15.52 -30.90
CA LYS A 55 12.56 -16.80 -30.62
C LYS A 55 11.70 -17.77 -29.79
N VAL A 56 10.86 -17.30 -28.86
CA VAL A 56 9.99 -18.15 -28.00
C VAL A 56 8.60 -18.32 -28.61
N THR A 57 8.48 -19.26 -29.55
CA THR A 57 7.29 -19.46 -30.40
C THR A 57 6.25 -20.45 -29.85
N SER A 58 6.44 -20.98 -28.63
CA SER A 58 5.59 -22.04 -28.05
C SER A 58 4.13 -21.60 -27.87
N TRP A 59 3.19 -22.54 -27.98
CA TRP A 59 1.75 -22.23 -27.90
C TRP A 59 1.34 -21.65 -26.53
N LYS A 60 2.03 -22.06 -25.45
CA LYS A 60 1.82 -21.53 -24.10
C LYS A 60 2.21 -20.05 -24.01
N ALA A 61 3.31 -19.67 -24.66
CA ALA A 61 3.89 -18.33 -24.71
C ALA A 61 3.12 -17.37 -25.64
N LYS A 62 2.67 -17.83 -26.81
CA LYS A 62 1.86 -17.02 -27.77
C LYS A 62 0.65 -16.34 -27.13
N ALA A 63 -0.02 -17.01 -26.19
CA ALA A 63 -1.16 -16.46 -25.44
C ALA A 63 -0.80 -15.44 -24.35
N LEU A 64 0.49 -15.31 -24.00
CA LEU A 64 1.04 -14.20 -23.21
C LEU A 64 1.48 -13.04 -24.13
N TRP A 65 2.12 -13.34 -25.26
CA TRP A 65 2.53 -12.33 -26.24
C TRP A 65 1.34 -11.49 -26.71
N GLY A 66 0.25 -12.11 -27.18
CA GLY A 66 -0.96 -11.38 -27.59
C GLY A 66 -1.63 -10.54 -26.48
N LYS A 67 -1.30 -10.78 -25.21
CA LYS A 67 -1.77 -9.99 -24.06
C LYS A 67 -0.91 -8.74 -23.84
N LEU A 68 0.42 -8.91 -23.84
CA LEU A 68 1.36 -7.80 -23.72
C LEU A 68 1.33 -6.90 -24.97
N ASP A 69 1.19 -7.50 -26.15
CA ASP A 69 0.97 -6.81 -27.43
C ASP A 69 -0.30 -5.94 -27.38
N LYS A 70 -1.43 -6.46 -26.85
CA LYS A 70 -2.67 -5.66 -26.68
C LYS A 70 -2.41 -4.45 -25.77
N ARG A 71 -1.64 -4.61 -24.68
CA ARG A 71 -1.30 -3.49 -23.78
C ARG A 71 -0.45 -2.44 -24.53
N MET A 72 0.61 -2.86 -25.21
CA MET A 72 1.50 -1.98 -25.99
C MET A 72 0.83 -1.29 -27.19
N SER A 73 -0.25 -1.86 -27.73
CA SER A 73 -0.99 -1.26 -28.84
C SER A 73 -1.88 -0.07 -28.44
N HIS A 74 -1.99 0.27 -27.15
CA HIS A 74 -2.71 1.48 -26.74
C HIS A 74 -1.94 2.74 -27.18
N LYS A 75 -2.68 3.80 -27.55
CA LYS A 75 -2.16 5.05 -28.16
C LYS A 75 -1.03 5.71 -27.34
N GLU A 76 -1.10 5.62 -26.01
CA GLU A 76 -0.25 6.36 -25.07
C GLU A 76 1.21 5.88 -25.09
N TYR A 77 1.44 4.60 -25.40
CA TYR A 77 2.78 4.01 -25.50
C TYR A 77 3.48 4.31 -26.83
N LYS A 78 2.75 4.79 -27.84
CA LYS A 78 3.26 5.04 -29.21
C LYS A 78 4.04 3.83 -29.79
N LYS A 79 3.62 2.59 -29.49
CA LYS A 79 4.35 1.33 -29.80
C LYS A 79 5.74 1.22 -29.12
N GLY A 80 5.87 1.70 -27.88
CA GLY A 80 7.14 1.71 -27.15
C GLY A 80 8.08 2.84 -27.58
N GLN A 81 7.53 3.95 -28.08
CA GLN A 81 8.28 5.12 -28.59
C GLN A 81 7.88 6.43 -27.86
N ALA A 82 7.30 6.31 -26.66
CA ALA A 82 6.82 7.45 -25.89
C ALA A 82 7.90 8.04 -24.97
N CYS A 83 8.84 7.22 -24.47
CA CYS A 83 9.88 7.61 -23.53
C CYS A 83 11.29 7.08 -23.91
N VAL A 84 11.54 6.78 -25.18
CA VAL A 84 12.87 6.38 -25.69
C VAL A 84 13.92 7.42 -25.29
N GLY A 85 15.11 6.95 -24.90
CA GLY A 85 16.17 7.78 -24.33
C GLY A 85 15.96 8.20 -22.86
N THR A 86 14.78 7.97 -22.27
CA THR A 86 14.56 8.22 -20.84
C THR A 86 15.14 7.07 -20.02
N LYS A 87 16.08 7.39 -19.12
CA LYS A 87 16.66 6.44 -18.17
C LYS A 87 15.98 6.59 -16.79
N CYS A 88 15.48 5.49 -16.23
CA CYS A 88 14.67 5.47 -15.02
C CYS A 88 15.23 4.52 -13.95
N LEU A 89 15.48 5.02 -12.74
CA LEU A 89 15.81 4.20 -11.57
C LEU A 89 14.58 4.04 -10.66
N ILE A 90 14.32 2.82 -10.19
CA ILE A 90 13.23 2.51 -9.25
C ILE A 90 13.81 1.86 -8.00
N ILE A 91 13.53 2.45 -6.84
CA ILE A 91 14.01 2.00 -5.55
C ILE A 91 12.92 1.13 -4.91
N GLY A 92 13.15 -0.17 -4.80
CA GLY A 92 12.24 -1.15 -4.19
C GLY A 92 11.53 -2.05 -5.21
N GLY A 93 11.76 -3.37 -5.11
CA GLY A 93 11.12 -4.42 -5.89
C GLY A 93 9.74 -4.84 -5.37
N GLY A 94 9.04 -3.94 -4.67
CA GLY A 94 7.67 -4.16 -4.19
C GLY A 94 6.65 -4.23 -5.34
N PRO A 95 5.40 -4.67 -5.07
CA PRO A 95 4.36 -4.75 -6.10
C PRO A 95 4.17 -3.44 -6.87
N CYS A 96 4.15 -2.31 -6.17
CA CYS A 96 3.95 -1.00 -6.76
C CYS A 96 5.16 -0.55 -7.60
N GLY A 97 6.39 -0.77 -7.11
CA GLY A 97 7.62 -0.47 -7.84
C GLY A 97 7.77 -1.29 -9.13
N LEU A 98 7.56 -2.60 -9.05
CA LEU A 98 7.51 -3.48 -10.23
C LEU A 98 6.37 -3.09 -11.19
N ARG A 99 5.21 -2.67 -10.67
CA ARG A 99 4.09 -2.23 -11.53
C ARG A 99 4.43 -0.95 -12.29
N THR A 100 5.09 0.02 -11.66
CA THR A 100 5.65 1.21 -12.34
C THR A 100 6.73 0.83 -13.34
N ALA A 101 7.62 -0.09 -12.99
CA ALA A 101 8.71 -0.54 -13.86
C ALA A 101 8.18 -1.07 -15.19
N ILE A 102 7.12 -1.89 -15.14
CA ILE A 102 6.43 -2.40 -16.33
C ILE A 102 5.88 -1.25 -17.18
N GLU A 103 5.12 -0.29 -16.62
CA GLU A 103 4.56 0.80 -17.44
C GLU A 103 5.64 1.70 -18.08
N LEU A 104 6.73 1.99 -17.36
CA LEU A 104 7.84 2.78 -17.89
C LEU A 104 8.60 2.04 -19.01
N ALA A 105 8.79 0.74 -18.88
CA ALA A 105 9.37 -0.09 -19.94
C ALA A 105 8.44 -0.19 -21.16
N LEU A 106 7.12 -0.34 -20.95
CA LEU A 106 6.13 -0.34 -22.04
C LEU A 106 6.03 1.01 -22.77
N LEU A 107 6.41 2.12 -22.13
CA LEU A 107 6.55 3.44 -22.77
C LEU A 107 7.84 3.57 -23.61
N GLY A 108 8.81 2.65 -23.46
CA GLY A 108 10.10 2.68 -24.15
C GLY A 108 11.25 3.30 -23.33
N ALA A 109 11.11 3.46 -22.01
CA ALA A 109 12.22 3.92 -21.17
C ALA A 109 13.17 2.75 -20.81
N LYS A 110 14.47 3.03 -20.64
CA LYS A 110 15.42 2.08 -20.01
C LYS A 110 15.16 2.11 -18.50
N VAL A 111 14.63 1.02 -17.96
CA VAL A 111 14.25 0.92 -16.54
C VAL A 111 15.20 -0.01 -15.78
N VAL A 112 15.74 0.49 -14.67
CA VAL A 112 16.51 -0.28 -13.70
C VAL A 112 15.80 -0.25 -12.35
N VAL A 113 15.64 -1.42 -11.72
CA VAL A 113 15.07 -1.58 -10.38
C VAL A 113 16.15 -2.10 -9.45
N ILE A 114 16.30 -1.47 -8.28
CA ILE A 114 17.16 -1.95 -7.19
C ILE A 114 16.31 -2.39 -6.00
N GLU A 115 16.53 -3.62 -5.54
CA GLU A 115 15.92 -4.21 -4.35
C GLU A 115 17.02 -4.68 -3.40
N LYS A 116 16.89 -4.32 -2.11
CA LYS A 116 17.91 -4.62 -1.10
C LYS A 116 17.81 -6.01 -0.51
N ARG A 117 16.73 -6.72 -0.81
CA ARG A 117 16.52 -8.13 -0.51
C ARG A 117 16.86 -8.99 -1.73
N ASP A 118 16.99 -10.29 -1.52
CA ASP A 118 17.09 -11.30 -2.58
C ASP A 118 15.94 -12.31 -2.60
N ALA A 119 14.96 -12.13 -1.70
CA ALA A 119 13.80 -12.99 -1.55
C ALA A 119 12.50 -12.19 -1.36
N PHE A 120 11.45 -12.65 -2.03
CA PHE A 120 10.08 -12.24 -1.73
C PHE A 120 9.52 -13.19 -0.67
N SER A 121 9.41 -12.71 0.57
CA SER A 121 9.21 -13.54 1.76
C SER A 121 8.03 -13.11 2.65
N ARG A 122 7.12 -12.29 2.12
CA ARG A 122 5.91 -11.83 2.81
C ARG A 122 4.72 -12.72 2.42
N ASN A 123 4.23 -13.52 3.37
CA ASN A 123 3.07 -14.40 3.17
C ASN A 123 1.74 -13.61 3.16
N ASN A 124 1.64 -12.52 3.92
CA ASN A 124 0.41 -11.72 4.09
C ASN A 124 -0.31 -11.43 2.77
N VAL A 125 -1.66 -11.45 2.83
CA VAL A 125 -2.53 -11.40 1.66
C VAL A 125 -3.07 -9.99 1.42
N LEU A 126 -3.00 -9.55 0.16
CA LEU A 126 -3.57 -8.30 -0.35
C LEU A 126 -4.92 -8.59 -1.04
N HIS A 127 -5.95 -7.86 -0.65
CA HIS A 127 -7.16 -7.73 -1.44
C HIS A 127 -6.91 -6.89 -2.71
N LEU A 128 -7.62 -7.24 -3.79
CA LEU A 128 -7.48 -6.67 -5.12
C LEU A 128 -8.84 -6.13 -5.60
N TRP A 129 -8.93 -4.81 -5.82
CA TRP A 129 -10.13 -4.23 -6.43
C TRP A 129 -10.34 -4.78 -7.86
N PRO A 130 -11.60 -4.86 -8.36
CA PRO A 130 -11.92 -5.48 -9.65
C PRO A 130 -11.05 -5.03 -10.84
N TYR A 131 -10.67 -3.75 -10.92
CA TYR A 131 -9.81 -3.24 -11.98
C TYR A 131 -8.35 -3.72 -11.86
N THR A 132 -7.83 -3.96 -10.64
CA THR A 132 -6.48 -4.53 -10.45
C THR A 132 -6.44 -6.00 -10.84
N ILE A 133 -7.52 -6.74 -10.58
CA ILE A 133 -7.72 -8.10 -11.10
C ILE A 133 -7.77 -8.05 -12.63
N HIS A 134 -8.46 -7.06 -13.22
CA HIS A 134 -8.52 -6.88 -14.68
C HIS A 134 -7.14 -6.57 -15.28
N ASP A 135 -6.41 -5.61 -14.72
CA ASP A 135 -5.05 -5.21 -15.14
C ASP A 135 -4.06 -6.38 -15.09
N LEU A 136 -4.02 -7.11 -13.97
CA LEU A 136 -3.16 -8.29 -13.81
C LEU A 136 -3.58 -9.44 -14.73
N ARG A 137 -4.89 -9.67 -14.96
CA ARG A 137 -5.37 -10.60 -16.00
C ARG A 137 -4.98 -10.10 -17.40
N GLY A 138 -4.92 -8.79 -17.62
CA GLY A 138 -4.42 -8.12 -18.82
C GLY A 138 -2.96 -8.45 -19.10
N LEU A 139 -2.07 -8.21 -18.13
CA LEU A 139 -0.64 -8.58 -18.17
C LEU A 139 -0.36 -10.10 -18.15
N GLY A 140 -1.40 -10.94 -18.04
CA GLY A 140 -1.26 -12.39 -18.13
C GLY A 140 -0.93 -13.11 -16.82
N ALA A 141 -1.18 -12.50 -15.65
CA ALA A 141 -0.90 -13.08 -14.33
C ALA A 141 -1.35 -14.55 -14.15
N LYS A 142 -2.49 -14.95 -14.74
CA LYS A 142 -3.01 -16.34 -14.71
C LYS A 142 -2.10 -17.37 -15.41
N LYS A 143 -1.13 -16.95 -16.23
CA LYS A 143 -0.07 -17.82 -16.79
C LYS A 143 1.03 -18.10 -15.77
N PHE A 144 1.39 -17.10 -14.95
CA PHE A 144 2.44 -17.20 -13.94
C PHE A 144 1.93 -17.74 -12.58
N TYR A 145 0.63 -17.59 -12.31
CA TYR A 145 -0.04 -18.13 -11.14
C TYR A 145 -1.42 -18.67 -11.53
N GLY A 146 -1.54 -19.99 -11.77
CA GLY A 146 -2.77 -20.61 -12.30
C GLY A 146 -4.02 -20.43 -11.42
N LYS A 147 -3.83 -20.31 -10.09
CA LYS A 147 -4.90 -20.01 -9.13
C LYS A 147 -5.38 -18.54 -9.14
N PHE A 148 -4.69 -17.64 -9.87
CA PHE A 148 -4.92 -16.19 -9.79
C PHE A 148 -6.38 -15.79 -10.05
N CYS A 149 -7.04 -15.30 -9.00
CA CYS A 149 -8.46 -14.92 -8.99
C CYS A 149 -9.34 -15.94 -9.71
N ALA A 150 -9.23 -17.21 -9.31
CA ALA A 150 -10.08 -18.30 -9.77
C ALA A 150 -11.40 -18.32 -8.97
N GLY A 151 -12.53 -18.51 -9.66
CA GLY A 151 -13.85 -18.37 -9.03
C GLY A 151 -14.06 -16.97 -8.47
N ALA A 152 -14.42 -16.87 -7.19
CA ALA A 152 -14.69 -15.62 -6.48
C ALA A 152 -13.46 -15.02 -5.76
N ILE A 153 -12.27 -15.63 -5.85
CA ILE A 153 -11.06 -15.14 -5.16
C ILE A 153 -10.70 -13.73 -5.64
N ASP A 154 -10.65 -12.77 -4.72
CA ASP A 154 -10.34 -11.36 -4.99
C ASP A 154 -9.01 -10.89 -4.37
N HIS A 155 -8.12 -11.84 -4.03
CA HIS A 155 -6.91 -11.56 -3.25
C HIS A 155 -5.67 -12.37 -3.71
N ILE A 156 -4.49 -11.98 -3.21
CA ILE A 156 -3.20 -12.63 -3.49
C ILE A 156 -2.16 -12.35 -2.39
N SER A 157 -1.34 -13.33 -2.00
CA SER A 157 -0.18 -13.10 -1.11
C SER A 157 0.90 -12.21 -1.74
N ILE A 158 1.48 -11.30 -0.95
CA ILE A 158 2.44 -10.28 -1.43
C ILE A 158 3.58 -10.91 -2.24
N GLN A 159 4.18 -11.99 -1.72
CA GLN A 159 5.27 -12.69 -2.41
C GLN A 159 4.89 -13.23 -3.80
N LYS A 160 3.65 -13.70 -3.98
CA LYS A 160 3.17 -14.22 -5.27
C LYS A 160 2.95 -13.07 -6.24
N LEU A 161 2.39 -11.95 -5.78
CA LEU A 161 2.24 -10.75 -6.62
C LEU A 161 3.60 -10.19 -7.05
N GLN A 162 4.59 -10.11 -6.15
CA GLN A 162 5.97 -9.72 -6.50
C GLN A 162 6.59 -10.71 -7.52
N CYS A 163 6.41 -12.02 -7.35
CA CYS A 163 6.93 -13.03 -8.28
C CYS A 163 6.27 -12.96 -9.68
N VAL A 164 4.96 -12.74 -9.75
CA VAL A 164 4.23 -12.54 -11.02
C VAL A 164 4.71 -11.28 -11.74
N LEU A 165 4.81 -10.15 -11.02
CA LEU A 165 5.23 -8.88 -11.59
C LEU A 165 6.70 -8.88 -12.01
N LEU A 166 7.59 -9.53 -11.25
CA LEU A 166 9.01 -9.70 -11.63
C LEU A 166 9.15 -10.41 -12.98
N LYS A 167 8.39 -11.50 -13.21
CA LYS A 167 8.43 -12.22 -14.48
C LYS A 167 7.94 -11.39 -15.66
N ILE A 168 6.91 -10.55 -15.45
CA ILE A 168 6.42 -9.61 -16.47
C ILE A 168 7.46 -8.52 -16.73
N ALA A 169 8.07 -7.96 -15.68
CA ALA A 169 9.09 -6.93 -15.76
C ALA A 169 10.32 -7.40 -16.56
N LEU A 170 10.85 -8.59 -16.24
CA LEU A 170 11.97 -9.21 -16.96
C LEU A 170 11.66 -9.42 -18.45
N ILE A 171 10.45 -9.91 -18.79
CA ILE A 171 10.01 -10.08 -20.18
C ILE A 171 10.02 -8.76 -20.97
N VAL A 172 9.71 -7.64 -20.33
CA VAL A 172 9.71 -6.30 -20.95
C VAL A 172 11.03 -5.53 -20.72
N ALA A 173 12.13 -6.25 -20.51
CA ALA A 173 13.49 -5.71 -20.37
C ALA A 173 13.72 -4.72 -19.21
N VAL A 174 12.95 -4.86 -18.11
CA VAL A 174 13.30 -4.22 -16.84
C VAL A 174 14.52 -4.92 -16.25
N GLU A 175 15.59 -4.16 -16.05
CA GLU A 175 16.80 -4.63 -15.39
C GLU A 175 16.56 -4.67 -13.87
N PHE A 176 16.77 -5.82 -13.21
CA PHE A 176 16.37 -6.03 -11.81
C PHE A 176 17.54 -6.55 -10.97
N HIS A 177 18.04 -5.71 -10.06
CA HIS A 177 19.17 -6.02 -9.17
C HIS A 177 18.70 -6.30 -7.75
N VAL A 178 19.18 -7.41 -7.18
CA VAL A 178 18.92 -7.85 -5.80
C VAL A 178 20.13 -7.64 -4.90
N ASN A 179 19.92 -7.54 -3.59
CA ASN A 179 20.93 -7.20 -2.58
C ASN A 179 21.61 -5.83 -2.83
N VAL A 180 20.91 -4.89 -3.47
CA VAL A 180 21.37 -3.51 -3.68
C VAL A 180 20.50 -2.54 -2.88
N GLU A 181 21.09 -1.95 -1.84
CA GLU A 181 20.44 -0.91 -1.04
C GLU A 181 20.78 0.49 -1.58
N PHE A 182 19.76 1.30 -1.83
CA PHE A 182 19.91 2.73 -2.10
C PHE A 182 20.35 3.47 -0.83
N VAL A 183 21.38 4.31 -0.95
CA VAL A 183 21.92 5.12 0.15
C VAL A 183 21.53 6.58 0.01
N LYS A 184 21.77 7.20 -1.16
CA LYS A 184 21.36 8.58 -1.48
C LYS A 184 21.49 8.88 -2.98
N LEU A 185 20.93 10.01 -3.42
CA LEU A 185 21.25 10.59 -4.72
C LEU A 185 22.68 11.16 -4.73
N LEU A 186 23.30 11.13 -5.90
CA LEU A 186 24.55 11.82 -6.22
C LEU A 186 24.22 12.92 -7.24
N GLU A 187 24.54 14.16 -6.87
CA GLU A 187 24.40 15.31 -7.76
C GLU A 187 25.51 15.26 -8.86
N PRO A 188 25.23 15.73 -10.09
CA PRO A 188 26.23 15.93 -11.14
C PRO A 188 27.44 16.76 -10.68
N PRO A 189 28.64 16.57 -11.26
CA PRO A 189 29.81 17.40 -10.98
C PRO A 189 29.69 18.79 -11.63
N GLU A 190 30.54 19.73 -11.20
CA GLU A 190 30.57 21.13 -11.66
C GLU A 190 31.43 21.34 -12.93
N ASP A 191 32.31 20.40 -13.28
CA ASP A 191 33.33 20.57 -14.32
C ASP A 191 32.75 20.67 -15.75
N GLN A 192 33.23 21.66 -16.52
CA GLN A 192 32.57 22.16 -17.74
C GLN A 192 33.21 21.69 -19.08
N GLU A 193 34.07 20.66 -19.07
CA GLU A 193 34.79 20.19 -20.26
C GLU A 193 34.13 18.93 -20.88
N ASN A 194 32.98 19.15 -21.54
CA ASN A 194 32.14 18.20 -22.32
C ASN A 194 31.51 17.01 -21.56
N GLU A 195 30.18 16.85 -21.75
CA GLU A 195 29.35 15.72 -21.26
C GLU A 195 29.61 15.30 -19.81
N GLY A 196 29.35 16.22 -18.88
CA GLY A 196 29.36 15.95 -17.44
C GLY A 196 28.41 14.81 -17.03
N LEU A 197 28.86 13.97 -16.09
CA LEU A 197 28.13 12.80 -15.61
C LEU A 197 26.79 13.20 -14.99
N GLY A 198 25.69 12.59 -15.46
CA GLY A 198 24.35 12.86 -14.98
C GLY A 198 24.08 12.41 -13.53
N TRP A 199 22.82 12.56 -13.11
CA TRP A 199 22.35 12.13 -11.79
C TRP A 199 22.52 10.61 -11.60
N ARG A 200 23.14 10.21 -10.48
CA ARG A 200 23.43 8.81 -10.12
C ARG A 200 22.96 8.49 -8.71
N ALA A 201 23.07 7.22 -8.33
CA ALA A 201 22.72 6.74 -6.99
C ALA A 201 23.96 6.20 -6.26
N ALA A 202 24.18 6.66 -5.03
CA ALA A 202 25.05 5.96 -4.09
C ALA A 202 24.30 4.71 -3.61
N VAL A 203 24.91 3.55 -3.76
CA VAL A 203 24.35 2.25 -3.41
C VAL A 203 25.29 1.46 -2.48
N ARG A 204 24.74 0.43 -1.84
CA ARG A 204 25.46 -0.57 -1.06
C ARG A 204 25.14 -1.96 -1.63
N PRO A 205 26.15 -2.78 -1.99
CA PRO A 205 27.58 -2.46 -1.97
C PRO A 205 27.97 -1.44 -3.06
N ALA A 206 29.04 -0.67 -2.83
CA ALA A 206 29.33 0.55 -3.60
C ALA A 206 30.08 0.30 -4.93
N ASP A 207 30.62 -0.90 -5.10
CA ASP A 207 31.23 -1.43 -6.31
C ASP A 207 30.21 -2.04 -7.30
N HIS A 208 28.94 -2.13 -6.90
CA HIS A 208 27.88 -2.68 -7.75
C HIS A 208 27.70 -1.82 -9.03
N PRO A 209 27.64 -2.42 -10.26
CA PRO A 209 27.66 -1.66 -11.52
C PRO A 209 26.64 -0.52 -11.63
N VAL A 210 25.47 -0.66 -11.01
CA VAL A 210 24.41 0.36 -10.98
C VAL A 210 24.81 1.67 -10.29
N ALA A 211 25.91 1.71 -9.52
CA ALA A 211 26.48 2.95 -9.00
C ALA A 211 26.90 3.93 -10.13
N ASN A 212 27.19 3.39 -11.32
CA ASN A 212 27.51 4.16 -12.53
C ASN A 212 26.29 4.38 -13.45
N PHE A 213 25.09 3.90 -13.08
CA PHE A 213 23.90 4.10 -13.90
C PHE A 213 23.34 5.52 -13.71
N GLU A 214 23.38 6.30 -14.78
CA GLU A 214 22.80 7.64 -14.85
C GLU A 214 21.32 7.60 -15.23
N PHE A 215 20.50 8.44 -14.57
CA PHE A 215 19.05 8.45 -14.77
C PHE A 215 18.46 9.86 -14.78
N HIS A 216 17.40 10.04 -15.58
CA HIS A 216 16.64 11.29 -15.70
C HIS A 216 15.39 11.28 -14.78
N VAL A 217 15.00 10.08 -14.32
CA VAL A 217 13.85 9.84 -13.44
C VAL A 217 14.25 8.90 -12.31
N VAL A 218 13.81 9.19 -11.08
CA VAL A 218 13.91 8.26 -9.94
C VAL A 218 12.57 8.11 -9.23
N VAL A 219 12.20 6.86 -8.89
CA VAL A 219 10.93 6.53 -8.23
C VAL A 219 11.17 5.79 -6.91
N GLY A 220 10.70 6.36 -5.79
CA GLY A 220 10.73 5.73 -4.47
C GLY A 220 9.52 4.83 -4.24
N ALA A 221 9.74 3.51 -4.24
CA ALA A 221 8.75 2.46 -3.99
C ALA A 221 9.21 1.48 -2.87
N ASP A 222 10.08 1.96 -1.99
CA ASP A 222 10.68 1.31 -0.82
C ASP A 222 9.72 1.17 0.39
N GLY A 223 8.58 1.87 0.34
CA GLY A 223 7.45 1.72 1.25
C GLY A 223 7.50 2.67 2.45
N ARG A 224 7.13 2.19 3.66
CA ARG A 224 7.06 3.04 4.86
C ARG A 224 8.36 3.82 5.15
N ARG A 225 9.53 3.31 4.76
CA ARG A 225 10.83 4.02 4.85
C ARG A 225 11.19 4.65 3.51
N ASN A 226 10.59 5.82 3.19
CA ASN A 226 10.99 6.62 2.04
C ASN A 226 12.45 7.09 2.20
N THR A 227 13.32 6.67 1.28
CA THR A 227 14.74 7.05 1.24
C THR A 227 15.03 8.30 0.39
N LEU A 228 14.04 8.84 -0.34
CA LEU A 228 14.22 10.03 -1.17
C LEU A 228 13.95 11.33 -0.38
N GLU A 229 14.95 12.19 -0.32
CA GLU A 229 14.88 13.51 0.31
C GLU A 229 13.97 14.50 -0.46
N GLY A 230 13.32 15.39 0.27
CA GLY A 230 12.49 16.49 -0.27
C GLY A 230 10.98 16.26 -0.15
N PHE A 231 10.56 15.05 0.23
CA PHE A 231 9.15 14.73 0.51
C PHE A 231 8.84 14.88 1.99
N GLN A 232 8.08 15.92 2.33
CA GLN A 232 7.52 16.06 3.68
C GLN A 232 6.36 15.08 3.87
N ARG A 233 6.13 14.62 5.11
CA ARG A 233 5.07 13.64 5.43
C ARG A 233 4.06 14.20 6.42
N LYS A 234 2.79 14.10 6.04
CA LYS A 234 1.63 14.35 6.90
C LYS A 234 1.30 13.07 7.66
N GLU A 235 1.33 13.16 8.98
CA GLU A 235 0.83 12.13 9.90
C GLU A 235 -0.68 12.31 10.10
N PHE A 236 -1.44 11.24 9.91
CA PHE A 236 -2.86 11.16 10.22
C PHE A 236 -3.02 10.26 11.44
N ARG A 237 -3.07 10.88 12.63
CA ARG A 237 -3.24 10.17 13.90
C ARG A 237 -4.72 9.94 14.21
N GLY A 238 -5.12 8.68 14.22
CA GLY A 238 -6.45 8.21 14.61
C GLY A 238 -6.58 7.94 16.11
N LYS A 239 -7.55 7.11 16.47
CA LYS A 239 -7.55 6.42 17.77
C LYS A 239 -6.43 5.36 17.78
N LEU A 240 -5.99 4.96 18.97
CA LEU A 240 -5.07 3.83 19.14
C LEU A 240 -5.65 2.57 18.45
N ALA A 241 -4.95 2.08 17.44
CA ALA A 241 -5.35 0.92 16.65
C ALA A 241 -4.16 -0.01 16.49
N ILE A 242 -4.28 -1.23 17.03
CA ILE A 242 -3.23 -2.25 16.99
C ILE A 242 -3.73 -3.37 16.08
N ALA A 243 -3.01 -3.60 14.98
CA ALA A 243 -3.31 -4.68 14.05
C ALA A 243 -2.46 -5.91 14.35
N ILE A 244 -3.05 -7.09 14.22
CA ILE A 244 -2.35 -8.38 14.26
C ILE A 244 -2.59 -9.05 12.91
N THR A 245 -1.54 -9.54 12.26
CA THR A 245 -1.64 -10.45 11.12
C THR A 245 -1.11 -11.82 11.49
N ALA A 246 -1.81 -12.87 11.12
CA ALA A 246 -1.39 -14.26 11.31
C ALA A 246 -1.54 -15.06 10.01
N ASN A 247 -0.59 -15.95 9.74
CA ASN A 247 -0.65 -16.91 8.64
C ASN A 247 -0.58 -18.33 9.20
N PHE A 248 -1.59 -19.16 8.89
CA PHE A 248 -1.59 -20.59 9.20
C PHE A 248 -1.38 -21.42 7.93
N ILE A 249 -0.89 -22.65 8.07
CA ILE A 249 -0.60 -23.56 6.96
C ILE A 249 -1.91 -24.00 6.30
N ASN A 250 -2.09 -23.66 5.02
CA ASN A 250 -3.20 -24.18 4.20
C ASN A 250 -2.78 -25.49 3.53
N ARG A 251 -3.29 -26.62 4.02
CA ARG A 251 -3.02 -27.96 3.46
C ARG A 251 -3.88 -28.31 2.24
N ASN A 252 -4.76 -27.39 1.82
CA ASN A 252 -5.63 -27.51 0.64
C ASN A 252 -6.59 -28.73 0.70
N THR A 253 -6.95 -29.20 1.91
CA THR A 253 -7.89 -30.30 2.12
C THR A 253 -9.34 -29.92 1.77
N THR A 254 -10.21 -30.92 1.59
CA THR A 254 -11.63 -30.71 1.31
C THR A 254 -12.44 -30.16 2.50
N ALA A 255 -11.85 -30.11 3.70
CA ALA A 255 -12.42 -29.42 4.85
C ALA A 255 -12.08 -27.92 4.80
N GLU A 256 -10.79 -27.58 4.68
CA GLU A 256 -10.31 -26.19 4.51
C GLU A 256 -10.94 -25.50 3.29
N ALA A 257 -11.19 -26.26 2.21
CA ALA A 257 -11.85 -25.76 1.00
C ALA A 257 -13.36 -25.46 1.16
N LYS A 258 -14.00 -25.88 2.26
CA LYS A 258 -15.42 -25.59 2.57
C LYS A 258 -15.62 -24.37 3.47
N VAL A 259 -14.62 -24.00 4.25
CA VAL A 259 -14.70 -22.82 5.15
C VAL A 259 -14.94 -21.56 4.31
N GLU A 260 -15.94 -20.75 4.67
CA GLU A 260 -16.25 -19.49 3.99
C GLU A 260 -15.25 -18.39 4.43
N GLU A 261 -14.88 -17.48 3.52
CA GLU A 261 -13.95 -16.37 3.79
C GLU A 261 -14.66 -15.20 4.50
N ILE A 262 -13.91 -14.41 5.28
CA ILE A 262 -14.47 -13.30 6.08
C ILE A 262 -14.04 -11.97 5.44
N SER A 263 -14.82 -11.49 4.48
CA SER A 263 -14.54 -10.23 3.77
C SER A 263 -14.92 -9.00 4.61
N GLY A 264 -14.03 -8.57 5.51
CA GLY A 264 -14.11 -7.25 6.14
C GLY A 264 -15.20 -7.09 7.22
N VAL A 265 -15.42 -8.12 8.05
CA VAL A 265 -16.43 -8.05 9.12
C VAL A 265 -15.94 -7.13 10.24
N ALA A 266 -16.36 -5.87 10.19
CA ALA A 266 -16.14 -4.90 11.26
C ALA A 266 -17.25 -4.96 12.33
N PHE A 267 -16.89 -4.58 13.57
CA PHE A 267 -17.79 -4.55 14.74
C PHE A 267 -19.11 -3.85 14.46
N ILE A 268 -19.07 -2.74 13.71
CA ILE A 268 -20.23 -1.91 13.33
C ILE A 268 -21.33 -2.74 12.65
N PHE A 269 -20.97 -3.75 11.84
CA PHE A 269 -21.91 -4.54 11.05
C PHE A 269 -22.34 -5.85 11.73
N ASN A 270 -21.54 -6.41 12.63
CA ASN A 270 -21.83 -7.67 13.29
C ASN A 270 -21.43 -7.65 14.78
N GLN A 271 -21.99 -6.70 15.53
CA GLN A 271 -21.68 -6.50 16.96
C GLN A 271 -21.82 -7.78 17.78
N LYS A 272 -22.84 -8.62 17.51
CA LYS A 272 -23.05 -9.88 18.23
C LYS A 272 -21.85 -10.82 18.10
N PHE A 273 -21.31 -11.04 16.91
CA PHE A 273 -20.16 -11.93 16.72
C PHE A 273 -18.96 -11.53 17.59
N PHE A 274 -18.69 -10.23 17.74
CA PHE A 274 -17.60 -9.74 18.59
C PHE A 274 -17.89 -9.76 20.08
N LEU A 275 -19.16 -9.64 20.48
CA LEU A 275 -19.57 -9.82 21.88
C LEU A 275 -19.47 -11.29 22.28
N ASP A 276 -20.00 -12.19 21.43
CA ASP A 276 -19.91 -13.65 21.60
C ASP A 276 -18.43 -14.09 21.64
N LEU A 277 -17.57 -13.60 20.73
CA LEU A 277 -16.12 -13.85 20.73
C LEU A 277 -15.49 -13.45 22.06
N LYS A 278 -15.82 -12.26 22.57
CA LYS A 278 -15.26 -11.74 23.82
C LYS A 278 -15.73 -12.54 25.04
N GLU A 279 -16.99 -12.95 25.06
CA GLU A 279 -17.57 -13.76 26.14
C GLU A 279 -16.97 -15.17 26.17
N GLU A 280 -16.71 -15.79 25.01
CA GLU A 280 -16.18 -17.15 24.91
C GLU A 280 -14.65 -17.25 25.05
N THR A 281 -13.89 -16.25 24.55
CA THR A 281 -12.41 -16.32 24.47
C THR A 281 -11.66 -15.22 25.26
N GLY A 282 -12.35 -14.15 25.67
CA GLY A 282 -11.74 -12.93 26.21
C GLY A 282 -11.10 -11.99 25.17
N VAL A 283 -11.11 -12.36 23.89
CA VAL A 283 -10.54 -11.57 22.79
C VAL A 283 -11.50 -10.46 22.34
N ASP A 284 -11.07 -9.20 22.40
CA ASP A 284 -11.90 -8.03 22.02
C ASP A 284 -11.32 -7.31 20.79
N LEU A 285 -12.04 -7.38 19.67
CA LEU A 285 -11.63 -6.88 18.36
C LEU A 285 -12.59 -5.81 17.82
N GLU A 286 -12.09 -4.96 16.93
CA GLU A 286 -12.89 -3.99 16.16
C GLU A 286 -13.21 -4.48 14.73
N ASN A 287 -12.41 -5.40 14.19
CA ASN A 287 -12.53 -5.97 12.84
C ASN A 287 -11.72 -7.28 12.77
N ILE A 288 -12.21 -8.26 12.01
CA ILE A 288 -11.46 -9.45 11.60
C ILE A 288 -11.73 -9.77 10.12
N VAL A 289 -10.67 -10.13 9.41
CA VAL A 289 -10.66 -10.51 8.00
C VAL A 289 -9.95 -11.84 7.85
N TYR A 290 -10.49 -12.75 7.03
CA TYR A 290 -9.91 -14.06 6.72
C TYR A 290 -9.90 -14.30 5.22
N TYR A 291 -8.73 -14.60 4.67
CA TYR A 291 -8.52 -14.97 3.27
C TYR A 291 -7.77 -16.31 3.17
N ARG A 292 -8.17 -17.17 2.24
CA ARG A 292 -7.58 -18.50 2.00
C ARG A 292 -6.80 -18.51 0.68
N ASP A 293 -5.56 -18.05 0.73
CA ASP A 293 -4.61 -18.12 -0.40
C ASP A 293 -3.63 -19.30 -0.18
N ASN A 294 -2.32 -19.09 -0.26
CA ASN A 294 -1.32 -20.13 0.02
C ASN A 294 -1.16 -20.41 1.53
N THR A 295 -1.68 -19.51 2.36
CA THR A 295 -1.86 -19.61 3.81
C THR A 295 -3.33 -19.30 4.15
N HIS A 296 -3.79 -19.75 5.31
CA HIS A 296 -4.99 -19.17 5.94
C HIS A 296 -4.55 -17.88 6.60
N TYR A 297 -4.80 -16.76 5.94
CA TYR A 297 -4.36 -15.44 6.37
C TYR A 297 -5.47 -14.74 7.14
N PHE A 298 -5.14 -14.27 8.33
CA PHE A 298 -6.00 -13.43 9.15
C PHE A 298 -5.36 -12.06 9.36
N VAL A 299 -6.17 -11.00 9.26
CA VAL A 299 -5.83 -9.69 9.81
C VAL A 299 -6.97 -9.19 10.69
N MET A 300 -6.61 -8.81 11.91
CA MET A 300 -7.54 -8.34 12.93
C MET A 300 -7.04 -7.05 13.57
N THR A 301 -7.96 -6.26 14.10
CA THR A 301 -7.63 -5.04 14.88
C THR A 301 -8.10 -5.24 16.31
N ALA A 302 -7.15 -5.29 17.23
CA ALA A 302 -7.36 -5.63 18.64
C ALA A 302 -7.37 -4.38 19.53
N LYS A 303 -8.21 -4.39 20.57
CA LYS A 303 -8.26 -3.30 21.55
C LYS A 303 -7.13 -3.47 22.58
N LYS A 304 -6.43 -2.38 22.90
CA LYS A 304 -5.30 -2.37 23.87
C LYS A 304 -5.60 -3.15 25.15
N GLN A 305 -6.79 -2.94 25.73
CA GLN A 305 -7.17 -3.58 26.99
C GLN A 305 -7.19 -5.10 26.88
N SER A 306 -7.77 -5.69 25.83
CA SER A 306 -7.80 -7.15 25.66
C SER A 306 -6.40 -7.75 25.44
N LEU A 307 -5.46 -7.00 24.86
CA LEU A 307 -4.07 -7.42 24.73
C LEU A 307 -3.33 -7.41 26.09
N LEU A 308 -3.67 -6.49 26.99
CA LEU A 308 -3.19 -6.48 28.38
C LEU A 308 -3.86 -7.60 29.20
N ASP A 309 -5.19 -7.71 29.13
CA ASP A 309 -5.99 -8.70 29.85
C ASP A 309 -5.59 -10.15 29.50
N LYS A 310 -5.20 -10.40 28.24
CA LYS A 310 -4.70 -11.70 27.74
C LYS A 310 -3.18 -11.86 27.85
N GLY A 311 -2.46 -10.90 28.46
CA GLY A 311 -1.01 -10.96 28.68
C GLY A 311 -0.15 -10.91 27.41
N VAL A 312 -0.71 -10.49 26.27
CA VAL A 312 0.00 -10.31 24.99
C VAL A 312 0.92 -9.10 25.05
N VAL A 313 0.47 -8.03 25.71
CA VAL A 313 1.25 -6.84 26.02
C VAL A 313 1.51 -6.86 27.53
N ILE A 314 2.77 -6.73 27.93
CA ILE A 314 3.19 -6.92 29.33
C ILE A 314 2.91 -5.67 30.16
N ASN A 315 3.27 -4.48 29.65
CA ASN A 315 3.08 -3.20 30.34
C ASN A 315 2.25 -2.22 29.50
N ASP A 316 1.40 -1.43 30.16
CA ASP A 316 0.72 -0.29 29.53
C ASP A 316 1.70 0.88 29.37
N TYR A 317 2.30 1.00 28.19
CA TYR A 317 3.01 2.21 27.78
C TYR A 317 2.08 3.20 27.04
N ALA A 318 2.35 4.50 27.23
CA ALA A 318 1.63 5.59 26.58
C ALA A 318 2.10 5.88 25.14
N ASP A 319 3.37 5.59 24.84
CA ASP A 319 3.91 5.62 23.48
C ASP A 319 3.67 4.29 22.75
N THR A 320 3.31 4.35 21.47
CA THR A 320 2.99 3.14 20.68
C THR A 320 4.21 2.35 20.23
N GLN A 321 5.39 2.96 20.13
CA GLN A 321 6.62 2.24 19.77
C GLN A 321 7.12 1.41 20.96
N MET A 322 7.12 1.97 22.17
CA MET A 322 7.40 1.24 23.40
C MET A 322 6.34 0.16 23.68
N LEU A 323 5.05 0.48 23.50
CA LEU A 323 3.94 -0.46 23.72
C LEU A 323 4.05 -1.73 22.86
N LEU A 324 4.45 -1.58 21.59
CA LEU A 324 4.59 -2.66 20.61
C LEU A 324 6.05 -3.10 20.40
N SER A 325 6.94 -2.76 21.32
CA SER A 325 8.32 -3.22 21.31
C SER A 325 8.43 -4.73 21.56
N SER A 326 9.45 -5.38 21.00
CA SER A 326 9.70 -6.82 21.19
C SER A 326 9.98 -7.22 22.64
N GLU A 327 10.35 -6.27 23.50
CA GLU A 327 10.56 -6.46 24.93
C GLU A 327 9.24 -6.43 25.72
N ASN A 328 8.20 -5.76 25.18
CA ASN A 328 6.90 -5.59 25.83
C ASN A 328 5.79 -6.51 25.27
N VAL A 329 6.09 -7.27 24.22
CA VAL A 329 5.15 -8.21 23.57
C VAL A 329 5.53 -9.65 23.93
N ASN A 330 4.62 -10.35 24.63
CA ASN A 330 4.77 -11.77 24.88
C ASN A 330 4.37 -12.56 23.62
N GLN A 331 5.36 -13.13 22.95
CA GLN A 331 5.16 -13.85 21.68
C GLN A 331 4.32 -15.13 21.84
N GLU A 332 4.37 -15.84 22.97
CA GLU A 332 3.56 -17.04 23.20
C GLU A 332 2.08 -16.67 23.40
N ALA A 333 1.82 -15.63 24.20
CA ALA A 333 0.47 -15.10 24.37
C ALA A 333 -0.09 -14.55 23.04
N LEU A 334 0.73 -13.87 22.22
CA LEU A 334 0.35 -13.41 20.89
C LEU A 334 -0.07 -14.57 19.97
N LEU A 335 0.67 -15.69 20.00
CA LEU A 335 0.36 -16.89 19.22
C LEU A 335 -0.96 -17.54 19.66
N CYS A 336 -1.25 -17.59 20.97
CA CYS A 336 -2.52 -18.08 21.48
C CYS A 336 -3.69 -17.15 21.12
N TYR A 337 -3.55 -15.84 21.36
CA TYR A 337 -4.56 -14.81 21.02
C TYR A 337 -4.93 -14.85 19.54
N ALA A 338 -3.94 -14.91 18.65
CA ALA A 338 -4.17 -14.96 17.21
C ALA A 338 -4.80 -16.29 16.75
N ARG A 339 -4.49 -17.41 17.42
CA ARG A 339 -5.10 -18.72 17.13
C ARG A 339 -6.57 -18.75 17.55
N GLU A 340 -6.88 -18.38 18.79
CA GLU A 340 -8.25 -18.37 19.33
C GLU A 340 -9.19 -17.51 18.47
N ALA A 341 -8.75 -16.31 18.09
CA ALA A 341 -9.49 -15.40 17.23
C ALA A 341 -9.76 -15.96 15.82
N ALA A 342 -8.82 -16.72 15.26
CA ALA A 342 -8.95 -17.38 13.96
C ALA A 342 -9.88 -18.61 14.01
N ASP A 343 -9.81 -19.38 15.09
CA ASP A 343 -10.60 -20.59 15.30
C ASP A 343 -12.09 -20.24 15.49
N PHE A 344 -12.39 -19.36 16.46
CA PHE A 344 -13.74 -18.81 16.65
C PHE A 344 -14.23 -18.10 15.39
N GLY A 345 -13.38 -17.30 14.74
CA GLY A 345 -13.71 -16.59 13.51
C GLY A 345 -14.17 -17.51 12.38
N THR A 346 -13.58 -18.71 12.27
CA THR A 346 -13.99 -19.73 11.29
C THR A 346 -15.03 -20.72 11.83
N ASN A 347 -15.63 -20.46 12.99
CA ASN A 347 -16.60 -21.32 13.68
C ASN A 347 -16.03 -22.74 13.94
N TYR A 348 -14.75 -22.85 14.27
CA TYR A 348 -14.03 -24.10 14.53
C TYR A 348 -14.05 -25.10 13.35
N GLN A 349 -14.10 -24.58 12.10
CA GLN A 349 -14.17 -25.40 10.87
C GLN A 349 -12.80 -25.69 10.24
N LEU A 350 -11.74 -24.98 10.62
CA LEU A 350 -10.37 -25.26 10.18
C LEU A 350 -9.81 -26.43 11.00
N PRO A 351 -9.39 -27.56 10.40
CA PRO A 351 -9.01 -28.77 11.18
C PRO A 351 -7.78 -28.60 12.08
N THR A 352 -6.89 -27.66 11.76
CA THR A 352 -5.60 -27.44 12.41
C THR A 352 -5.15 -26.00 12.19
N LEU A 353 -4.77 -25.29 13.25
CA LEU A 353 -4.21 -23.93 13.18
C LEU A 353 -2.72 -23.92 13.53
N ASP A 354 -1.94 -24.57 12.67
CA ASP A 354 -0.48 -24.55 12.69
C ASP A 354 0.02 -23.28 11.98
N PHE A 355 0.88 -22.50 12.63
CA PHE A 355 1.43 -21.30 12.02
C PHE A 355 2.34 -21.66 10.82
N ALA A 356 2.21 -20.88 9.74
CA ALA A 356 3.21 -20.84 8.69
C ALA A 356 4.51 -20.22 9.24
N MET A 357 5.64 -20.46 8.59
CA MET A 357 6.91 -19.86 8.97
C MET A 357 7.18 -18.55 8.22
N ASN A 358 7.68 -17.56 8.94
CA ASN A 358 8.13 -16.29 8.40
C ASN A 358 9.58 -16.38 7.90
N HIS A 359 10.08 -15.27 7.35
CA HIS A 359 11.44 -15.16 6.80
C HIS A 359 12.60 -15.37 7.80
N CYS A 360 12.33 -15.37 9.10
CA CYS A 360 13.29 -15.65 10.17
C CYS A 360 13.18 -17.10 10.70
N GLY A 361 12.33 -17.95 10.10
CA GLY A 361 12.05 -19.31 10.59
C GLY A 361 11.17 -19.37 11.83
N GLN A 362 10.54 -18.25 12.21
CA GLN A 362 9.62 -18.16 13.35
C GLN A 362 8.15 -18.27 12.88
N PRO A 363 7.21 -18.64 13.77
CA PRO A 363 5.78 -18.57 13.51
C PRO A 363 5.34 -17.20 12.97
N ASP A 364 4.58 -17.21 11.88
CA ASP A 364 4.22 -16.01 11.12
C ASP A 364 3.01 -15.27 11.69
N VAL A 365 3.21 -14.71 12.88
CA VAL A 365 2.34 -13.71 13.52
C VAL A 365 3.13 -12.42 13.74
N ALA A 366 2.49 -11.26 13.55
CA ALA A 366 3.11 -9.96 13.76
C ALA A 366 2.10 -8.89 14.19
N MET A 367 2.54 -7.96 15.04
CA MET A 367 1.78 -6.79 15.48
C MET A 367 2.22 -5.52 14.74
N PHE A 368 1.30 -4.60 14.49
CA PHE A 368 1.57 -3.34 13.77
C PHE A 368 0.77 -2.17 14.34
N ASP A 369 1.41 -0.99 14.38
CA ASP A 369 0.72 0.27 14.67
C ASP A 369 -0.08 0.76 13.44
N PHE A 370 -1.38 0.92 13.62
CA PHE A 370 -2.33 1.58 12.70
C PHE A 370 -2.84 2.93 13.26
N THR A 371 -2.40 3.34 14.45
CA THR A 371 -2.77 4.62 15.08
C THR A 371 -2.35 5.81 14.23
N ASN A 372 -1.17 5.70 13.62
CA ASN A 372 -0.57 6.74 12.80
C ASN A 372 -0.47 6.21 11.36
N MET A 373 -1.07 6.91 10.40
CA MET A 373 -0.92 6.64 8.97
C MET A 373 -0.19 7.80 8.30
N TYR A 374 0.79 7.53 7.46
CA TYR A 374 1.56 8.59 6.77
C TYR A 374 1.15 8.75 5.30
N ALA A 375 1.14 10.00 4.83
CA ALA A 375 1.13 10.31 3.40
C ALA A 375 2.14 11.42 3.10
N SER A 376 2.71 11.40 1.90
CA SER A 376 3.56 12.49 1.40
C SER A 376 2.71 13.74 1.15
N GLU A 377 3.29 14.92 1.37
CA GLU A 377 2.65 16.20 1.06
C GLU A 377 2.43 16.40 -0.45
N ASN A 378 3.39 15.92 -1.24
CA ASN A 378 3.46 15.98 -2.70
C ASN A 378 3.81 14.58 -3.25
N ALA A 379 3.36 14.26 -4.47
CA ALA A 379 3.67 13.00 -5.13
C ALA A 379 4.96 13.03 -5.96
N ALA A 380 5.35 14.21 -6.46
CA ALA A 380 6.59 14.40 -7.19
C ALA A 380 7.30 15.73 -6.85
N LEU A 381 8.57 15.82 -7.21
CA LEU A 381 9.38 17.03 -7.21
C LEU A 381 10.43 16.93 -8.35
N VAL A 382 11.04 18.04 -8.71
CA VAL A 382 12.12 18.09 -9.72
C VAL A 382 13.35 18.75 -9.11
N ARG A 383 14.52 18.16 -9.34
CA ARG A 383 15.83 18.68 -8.93
C ARG A 383 16.61 19.09 -10.16
N GLU A 384 17.43 20.12 -10.04
CA GLU A 384 18.23 20.66 -11.16
C GLU A 384 19.62 21.06 -10.66
N ARG A 385 20.67 20.57 -11.34
CA ARG A 385 22.08 20.85 -11.02
C ARG A 385 22.88 20.92 -12.30
N PHE A 386 23.64 21.99 -12.48
CA PHE A 386 24.56 22.19 -13.62
C PHE A 386 23.90 21.88 -14.99
N GLY A 387 22.62 22.23 -15.16
CA GLY A 387 21.83 21.95 -16.37
C GLY A 387 21.12 20.59 -16.41
N HIS A 388 21.53 19.60 -15.61
CA HIS A 388 20.89 18.29 -15.56
C HIS A 388 19.66 18.32 -14.63
N GLN A 389 18.49 18.02 -15.20
CA GLN A 389 17.24 17.88 -14.45
C GLN A 389 16.96 16.41 -14.08
N LEU A 390 16.42 16.19 -12.89
CA LEU A 390 15.99 14.90 -12.36
C LEU A 390 14.55 14.98 -11.87
N LEU A 391 13.67 14.18 -12.46
CA LEU A 391 12.28 14.00 -12.01
C LEU A 391 12.23 12.95 -10.89
N VAL A 392 11.67 13.31 -9.74
CA VAL A 392 11.64 12.49 -8.53
C VAL A 392 10.18 12.23 -8.13
N ALA A 393 9.77 10.98 -7.91
CA ALA A 393 8.39 10.64 -7.54
C ALA A 393 8.28 9.52 -6.50
N LEU A 394 7.16 9.46 -5.78
CA LEU A 394 6.82 8.37 -4.85
C LEU A 394 5.62 7.55 -5.34
N VAL A 395 5.64 6.23 -5.09
CA VAL A 395 4.59 5.29 -5.50
C VAL A 395 4.35 4.20 -4.45
N GLY A 396 3.08 3.96 -4.10
CA GLY A 396 2.69 2.96 -3.09
C GLY A 396 2.81 3.48 -1.66
N ASP A 397 3.13 2.60 -0.71
CA ASP A 397 3.23 2.90 0.73
C ASP A 397 4.26 3.99 1.09
N SER A 398 5.16 4.37 0.16
CA SER A 398 6.05 5.53 0.32
C SER A 398 5.31 6.86 0.15
N LEU A 399 4.33 6.90 -0.76
CA LEU A 399 3.47 8.02 -1.10
C LEU A 399 2.26 8.13 -0.15
N LEU A 400 1.56 7.02 0.08
CA LEU A 400 0.32 6.97 0.86
C LEU A 400 0.18 5.60 1.51
N GLU A 401 0.30 5.54 2.83
CA GLU A 401 0.15 4.28 3.56
C GLU A 401 -1.29 3.76 3.54
N PRO A 402 -1.51 2.46 3.27
CA PRO A 402 -2.85 1.89 3.22
C PRO A 402 -3.31 1.35 4.58
N PHE A 403 -4.58 1.57 4.91
CA PHE A 403 -5.26 0.83 5.97
C PHE A 403 -5.66 -0.55 5.44
N TRP A 404 -4.98 -1.61 5.89
CA TRP A 404 -5.08 -2.95 5.27
C TRP A 404 -6.47 -3.58 5.32
N PRO A 405 -7.29 -3.44 6.40
CA PRO A 405 -8.66 -4.00 6.44
C PRO A 405 -9.65 -3.37 5.45
N MET A 406 -9.30 -2.26 4.77
CA MET A 406 -10.07 -1.69 3.66
C MET A 406 -9.50 -2.09 2.28
N GLY A 407 -8.46 -2.94 2.22
CA GLY A 407 -7.92 -3.48 0.96
C GLY A 407 -7.37 -2.44 -0.03
N THR A 408 -7.04 -1.23 0.43
CA THR A 408 -6.76 -0.08 -0.47
C THR A 408 -5.37 -0.06 -1.09
N GLY A 409 -4.40 -0.79 -0.52
CA GLY A 409 -2.97 -0.64 -0.84
C GLY A 409 -2.58 -0.99 -2.28
N CYS A 410 -2.89 -2.21 -2.73
CA CYS A 410 -2.55 -2.61 -4.10
C CYS A 410 -3.22 -1.71 -5.14
N ALA A 411 -4.47 -1.30 -4.88
CA ALA A 411 -5.20 -0.40 -5.76
C ALA A 411 -4.57 1.01 -5.81
N ARG A 412 -4.40 1.69 -4.68
CA ARG A 412 -3.85 3.05 -4.68
C ARG A 412 -2.40 3.10 -5.14
N GLY A 413 -1.63 2.05 -4.85
CA GLY A 413 -0.29 1.87 -5.39
C GLY A 413 -0.25 1.73 -6.92
N PHE A 414 -1.18 0.96 -7.51
CA PHE A 414 -1.26 0.79 -8.98
C PHE A 414 -1.78 2.05 -9.68
N LEU A 415 -2.74 2.77 -9.09
CA LEU A 415 -3.16 4.08 -9.60
C LEU A 415 -1.99 5.08 -9.60
N ALA A 416 -1.25 5.18 -8.49
CA ALA A 416 -0.04 6.01 -8.42
C ALA A 416 1.05 5.57 -9.41
N ALA A 417 1.15 4.29 -9.74
CA ALA A 417 2.04 3.79 -10.78
C ALA A 417 1.66 4.31 -12.17
N PHE A 418 0.37 4.24 -12.54
CA PHE A 418 -0.15 4.81 -13.80
C PHE A 418 0.01 6.33 -13.86
N ASP A 419 -0.27 7.04 -12.75
CA ASP A 419 -0.13 8.50 -12.66
C ASP A 419 1.35 8.94 -12.81
N THR A 420 2.28 8.12 -12.33
CA THR A 420 3.72 8.33 -12.47
C THR A 420 4.20 8.02 -13.88
N ALA A 421 3.68 6.97 -14.53
CA ALA A 421 3.96 6.67 -15.93
C ALA A 421 3.41 7.76 -16.88
N TRP A 422 2.22 8.30 -16.60
CA TRP A 422 1.67 9.46 -17.32
C TRP A 422 2.56 10.70 -17.17
N MET A 423 3.00 10.99 -15.94
CA MET A 423 3.91 12.10 -15.66
C MET A 423 5.25 11.97 -16.41
N VAL A 424 5.84 10.77 -16.46
CA VAL A 424 7.08 10.52 -17.22
C VAL A 424 6.86 10.62 -18.74
N ASN A 425 5.71 10.19 -19.25
CA ASN A 425 5.32 10.40 -20.66
C ASN A 425 5.17 11.89 -20.98
N SER A 426 4.54 12.67 -20.10
CA SER A 426 4.44 14.14 -20.22
C SER A 426 5.80 14.84 -20.14
N TRP A 427 6.73 14.34 -19.32
CA TRP A 427 8.11 14.82 -19.22
C TRP A 427 8.92 14.53 -20.50
N ALA A 428 8.87 13.29 -21.00
CA ALA A 428 9.56 12.88 -22.23
C ALA A 428 9.03 13.61 -23.50
N GLN A 429 7.82 14.16 -23.44
CA GLN A 429 7.25 15.04 -24.47
C GLN A 429 7.77 16.50 -24.41
N GLY A 430 8.66 16.85 -23.48
CA GLY A 430 9.24 18.18 -23.35
C GLY A 430 8.32 19.23 -22.72
N ARG A 431 7.26 18.83 -21.99
CA ARG A 431 6.46 19.78 -21.19
C ARG A 431 7.32 20.36 -20.06
N THR A 432 7.06 21.60 -19.64
CA THR A 432 7.88 22.22 -18.60
C THR A 432 7.69 21.53 -17.25
N ALA A 433 8.76 21.49 -16.44
CA ALA A 433 8.76 20.83 -15.14
C ALA A 433 7.61 21.27 -14.22
N LEU A 434 7.25 22.57 -14.23
CA LEU A 434 6.16 23.10 -13.41
C LEU A 434 4.77 22.67 -13.89
N GLU A 435 4.58 22.41 -15.19
CA GLU A 435 3.33 21.88 -15.74
C GLU A 435 3.18 20.39 -15.40
N VAL A 436 4.24 19.61 -15.59
CA VAL A 436 4.30 18.18 -15.23
C VAL A 436 4.01 17.98 -13.74
N LEU A 437 4.59 18.81 -12.86
CA LEU A 437 4.31 18.81 -11.43
C LEU A 437 2.87 19.25 -11.12
N ALA A 438 2.34 20.30 -11.76
CA ALA A 438 0.97 20.76 -11.52
C ALA A 438 -0.08 19.70 -11.95
N GLU A 439 0.14 19.01 -13.06
CA GLU A 439 -0.70 17.89 -13.48
C GLU A 439 -0.62 16.71 -12.49
N ARG A 440 0.61 16.31 -12.09
CA ARG A 440 0.82 15.19 -11.15
C ARG A 440 0.16 15.42 -9.79
N GLU A 441 0.28 16.62 -9.24
CA GLU A 441 -0.32 17.00 -7.95
C GLU A 441 -1.84 17.21 -8.06
N SER A 442 -2.35 17.65 -9.23
CA SER A 442 -3.80 17.71 -9.48
C SER A 442 -4.43 16.33 -9.40
N ILE A 443 -3.76 15.31 -9.96
CA ILE A 443 -4.20 13.92 -9.91
C ILE A 443 -4.03 13.34 -8.50
N TYR A 444 -2.91 13.62 -7.82
CA TYR A 444 -2.62 13.07 -6.48
C TYR A 444 -3.72 13.38 -5.45
N ARG A 445 -4.31 14.58 -5.49
CA ARG A 445 -5.41 15.00 -4.60
C ARG A 445 -6.65 14.06 -4.63
N LEU A 446 -6.84 13.30 -5.71
CA LEU A 446 -7.91 12.32 -5.83
C LEU A 446 -7.59 11.01 -5.11
N LEU A 447 -6.31 10.63 -5.06
CA LEU A 447 -5.86 9.28 -4.67
C LEU A 447 -6.34 8.84 -3.26
N PRO A 448 -6.27 9.66 -2.18
CA PRO A 448 -6.74 9.27 -0.86
C PRO A 448 -8.26 9.06 -0.75
N GLN A 449 -9.02 9.59 -1.72
CA GLN A 449 -10.49 9.53 -1.76
C GLN A 449 -11.00 8.40 -2.65
N THR A 450 -10.13 7.73 -3.40
CA THR A 450 -10.51 6.63 -4.32
C THR A 450 -11.18 5.46 -3.59
N THR A 451 -12.24 4.93 -4.17
CA THR A 451 -12.89 3.66 -3.81
C THR A 451 -13.28 2.91 -5.09
N PRO A 452 -13.65 1.61 -5.05
CA PRO A 452 -14.12 0.92 -6.24
C PRO A 452 -15.34 1.57 -6.90
N GLU A 453 -16.13 2.37 -6.16
CA GLU A 453 -17.38 3.02 -6.59
C GLU A 453 -17.14 4.30 -7.38
N ASN A 454 -16.13 5.09 -7.01
CA ASN A 454 -15.91 6.44 -7.56
C ASN A 454 -14.86 6.53 -8.67
N ILE A 455 -14.09 5.45 -8.91
CA ILE A 455 -13.27 5.29 -10.12
C ILE A 455 -14.12 4.83 -11.32
N ALA A 456 -13.63 5.04 -12.54
CA ALA A 456 -14.34 4.64 -13.75
C ALA A 456 -14.55 3.11 -13.80
N LYS A 457 -15.75 2.65 -14.17
CA LYS A 457 -16.11 1.21 -14.13
C LYS A 457 -15.69 0.42 -15.38
N ASN A 458 -15.27 1.09 -16.47
CA ASN A 458 -14.93 0.44 -17.73
C ASN A 458 -13.45 0.01 -17.76
N PHE A 459 -13.14 -1.12 -17.12
CA PHE A 459 -11.75 -1.56 -16.91
C PHE A 459 -11.02 -2.00 -18.19
N ASP A 460 -11.72 -2.23 -19.30
CA ASP A 460 -11.11 -2.46 -20.63
C ASP A 460 -10.51 -1.19 -21.23
N GLN A 461 -10.98 -0.01 -20.82
CA GLN A 461 -10.49 1.29 -21.30
C GLN A 461 -9.36 1.89 -20.44
N TYR A 462 -8.95 1.23 -19.35
CA TYR A 462 -7.91 1.73 -18.43
C TYR A 462 -6.53 1.77 -19.09
N THR A 463 -6.00 2.98 -19.31
CA THR A 463 -4.62 3.21 -19.77
C THR A 463 -3.83 4.04 -18.73
N VAL A 464 -2.60 4.45 -19.06
CA VAL A 464 -1.87 5.43 -18.25
C VAL A 464 -2.59 6.79 -18.21
N ASP A 465 -3.40 7.14 -19.22
CA ASP A 465 -4.20 8.37 -19.27
C ASP A 465 -5.15 8.44 -18.05
N PRO A 466 -4.97 9.41 -17.14
CA PRO A 466 -5.77 9.53 -15.93
C PRO A 466 -7.26 9.81 -16.22
N GLY A 467 -7.59 10.37 -17.40
CA GLY A 467 -8.96 10.58 -17.84
C GLY A 467 -9.73 9.28 -18.08
N THR A 468 -9.04 8.15 -18.31
CA THR A 468 -9.66 6.82 -18.42
C THR A 468 -10.01 6.20 -17.06
N ARG A 469 -9.47 6.74 -15.97
CA ARG A 469 -9.50 6.15 -14.61
C ARG A 469 -10.31 6.98 -13.62
N TYR A 470 -10.22 8.31 -13.70
CA TYR A 470 -10.85 9.26 -12.77
C TYR A 470 -12.03 10.02 -13.42
N PRO A 471 -13.29 9.71 -13.09
CA PRO A 471 -14.45 10.45 -13.60
C PRO A 471 -14.42 11.92 -13.16
N ASN A 472 -14.71 12.83 -14.11
CA ASN A 472 -14.67 14.29 -13.89
C ASN A 472 -13.30 14.84 -13.45
N LEU A 473 -12.20 14.22 -13.92
CA LEU A 473 -10.83 14.69 -13.69
C LEU A 473 -10.66 16.18 -14.04
N ASN A 474 -10.11 16.95 -13.10
CA ASN A 474 -9.55 18.28 -13.36
C ASN A 474 -8.03 18.25 -13.15
N SER A 475 -7.29 18.02 -14.23
CA SER A 475 -5.82 18.01 -14.29
C SER A 475 -5.18 19.39 -14.09
N SER A 476 -5.98 20.46 -13.97
CA SER A 476 -5.53 21.85 -13.75
C SER A 476 -5.97 22.45 -12.41
N CYS A 477 -6.44 21.63 -11.46
CA CYS A 477 -6.85 22.11 -10.13
C CYS A 477 -5.68 22.55 -9.24
N VAL A 478 -4.44 22.19 -9.62
CA VAL A 478 -3.19 22.83 -9.20
C VAL A 478 -2.71 23.72 -10.34
N ARG A 479 -2.24 24.94 -10.01
CA ARG A 479 -1.59 25.84 -10.98
C ARG A 479 -0.08 25.81 -10.82
N THR A 480 0.66 26.01 -11.91
CA THR A 480 2.14 25.98 -11.96
C THR A 480 2.83 26.85 -10.90
N HIS A 481 2.25 28.00 -10.53
CA HIS A 481 2.80 28.86 -9.47
C HIS A 481 2.75 28.22 -8.06
N GLN A 482 1.81 27.30 -7.82
CA GLN A 482 1.64 26.63 -6.51
C GLN A 482 2.72 25.57 -6.28
N VAL A 483 3.19 24.91 -7.35
CA VAL A 483 4.23 23.86 -7.31
C VAL A 483 5.66 24.37 -7.49
N ARG A 484 5.88 25.70 -7.55
CA ARG A 484 7.24 26.29 -7.64
C ARG A 484 8.19 25.84 -6.53
N HIS A 485 7.66 25.53 -5.34
CA HIS A 485 8.45 25.01 -4.21
C HIS A 485 8.92 23.57 -4.39
N LEU A 486 8.38 22.84 -5.38
CA LEU A 486 8.75 21.46 -5.75
C LEU A 486 9.81 21.43 -6.86
N PHE A 487 10.30 22.59 -7.32
CA PHE A 487 11.40 22.70 -8.30
C PHE A 487 12.66 23.24 -7.60
N ILE A 488 13.70 22.40 -7.49
CA ILE A 488 14.81 22.57 -6.54
C ILE A 488 16.16 22.73 -7.27
N SER A 489 16.42 23.93 -7.79
CA SER A 489 17.69 24.27 -8.47
C SER A 489 18.83 24.72 -7.53
N LYS A 490 18.59 24.86 -6.22
CA LYS A 490 19.61 25.25 -5.23
C LYS A 490 20.22 24.05 -4.54
N GLU A 491 21.51 24.14 -4.20
CA GLU A 491 22.29 23.16 -3.42
C GLU A 491 21.48 22.47 -2.32
N LEU A 492 21.71 21.17 -2.13
CA LEU A 492 21.28 20.44 -0.95
C LEU A 492 21.96 21.02 0.31
N ASN A 493 21.33 22.04 0.90
CA ASN A 493 21.53 22.33 2.31
C ASN A 493 20.95 21.14 3.08
N PRO A 494 21.75 20.33 3.79
CA PRO A 494 21.22 19.24 4.62
C PRO A 494 20.37 19.89 5.71
N CYS A 495 19.04 19.75 5.59
CA CYS A 495 18.11 20.39 6.51
C CYS A 495 18.06 19.59 7.81
N SER A 496 19.03 19.86 8.70
CA SER A 496 19.19 19.19 9.98
C SER A 496 17.97 19.39 10.87
N LEU A 497 17.26 18.30 11.17
CA LEU A 497 16.39 18.23 12.35
C LEU A 497 17.22 18.06 13.63
N GLU A 498 18.11 19.02 13.87
CA GLU A 498 18.85 19.15 15.13
C GLU A 498 18.49 20.45 15.84
N ARG A 499 18.27 20.35 17.16
CA ARG A 499 18.11 21.52 18.02
C ARG A 499 19.47 22.17 18.27
N ALA A 500 19.75 23.23 17.53
CA ALA A 500 20.56 24.38 17.93
C ALA A 500 21.85 24.10 18.72
N ALA A 501 22.94 23.86 17.99
CA ALA A 501 24.29 24.19 18.43
C ALA A 501 24.88 25.30 17.53
N THR A 502 25.50 26.30 18.14
CA THR A 502 25.78 27.63 17.57
C THR A 502 26.92 27.71 16.54
N ILE A 503 26.66 28.49 15.47
CA ILE A 503 27.56 29.52 14.86
C ILE A 503 28.57 29.12 13.73
N ARG A 504 28.49 29.93 12.65
CA ARG A 504 29.44 30.18 11.53
C ARG A 504 29.63 29.13 10.41
N ARG A 505 29.10 29.49 9.22
CA ARG A 505 29.55 29.05 7.88
C ARG A 505 30.99 29.53 7.59
N PRO A 506 31.67 28.96 6.57
CA PRO A 506 31.94 29.81 5.41
C PRO A 506 31.71 29.17 4.02
N VAL A 507 31.57 30.08 3.06
CA VAL A 507 31.27 30.02 1.62
C VAL A 507 32.11 29.05 0.77
N ASN A 508 31.50 28.50 -0.29
CA ASN A 508 32.15 27.79 -1.40
C ASN A 508 32.93 28.73 -2.34
N LEU A 509 34.11 28.30 -2.78
CA LEU A 509 34.87 28.86 -3.92
C LEU A 509 35.64 27.71 -4.58
N SER A 510 35.63 27.62 -5.91
CA SER A 510 36.21 26.52 -6.69
C SER A 510 37.68 26.77 -7.08
N ARG A 511 38.41 25.70 -7.44
CA ARG A 511 39.52 25.75 -8.41
C ARG A 511 40.00 24.38 -8.89
N GLN A 512 40.59 24.37 -10.08
CA GLN A 512 41.10 23.20 -10.82
C GLN A 512 42.29 22.48 -10.14
N LYS A 513 42.56 21.27 -10.63
CA LYS A 513 43.77 20.42 -10.51
C LYS A 513 44.80 20.75 -9.41
N SER A 514 44.94 19.80 -8.49
CA SER A 514 46.13 19.51 -7.69
C SER A 514 46.67 20.62 -6.76
N ASP A 515 45.80 21.18 -5.93
CA ASP A 515 46.21 21.76 -4.64
C ASP A 515 45.25 21.28 -3.53
N ILE A 516 45.73 20.41 -2.63
CA ILE A 516 44.94 20.00 -1.46
C ILE A 516 44.97 21.16 -0.46
N ARG A 517 43.81 21.79 -0.24
CA ARG A 517 43.66 22.87 0.75
C ARG A 517 44.36 22.48 2.08
N PRO A 518 45.36 23.24 2.56
CA PRO A 518 46.15 22.86 3.73
C PRO A 518 45.31 22.53 4.98
N ALA A 519 44.17 23.20 5.19
CA ALA A 519 43.23 22.89 6.28
C ALA A 519 42.59 21.49 6.19
N ARG A 520 42.35 20.96 4.98
CA ARG A 520 41.86 19.57 4.78
C ARG A 520 42.97 18.56 5.00
N LEU A 521 44.18 18.86 4.54
CA LEU A 521 45.36 18.02 4.75
C LEU A 521 45.68 17.91 6.24
N LEU A 522 45.72 19.04 6.96
CA LEU A 522 45.90 19.11 8.41
C LEU A 522 44.85 18.28 9.17
N THR A 523 43.55 18.51 8.89
CA THR A 523 42.46 17.74 9.51
C THR A 523 42.56 16.23 9.23
N TRP A 524 43.07 15.81 8.06
CA TRP A 524 43.28 14.39 7.76
C TRP A 524 44.47 13.83 8.54
N CYS A 525 45.62 14.49 8.53
CA CYS A 525 46.82 14.08 9.27
C CYS A 525 46.53 13.95 10.77
N GLN A 526 45.84 14.93 11.36
CA GLN A 526 45.36 14.91 12.74
C GLN A 526 44.58 13.61 13.03
N LYS A 527 43.60 13.26 12.19
CA LYS A 527 42.79 12.03 12.35
C LYS A 527 43.52 10.71 12.06
N GLN A 528 44.64 10.73 11.36
CA GLN A 528 45.44 9.51 11.13
C GLN A 528 46.45 9.25 12.26
N THR A 529 46.90 10.30 12.94
CA THR A 529 47.85 10.24 14.06
C THR A 529 47.18 10.40 15.43
N GLU A 530 45.86 10.53 15.48
CA GLU A 530 45.06 10.54 16.70
C GLU A 530 45.30 9.26 17.53
N GLY A 531 45.66 9.42 18.81
CA GLY A 531 45.97 8.33 19.73
C GLY A 531 47.43 7.86 19.77
N TYR A 532 48.33 8.43 18.96
CA TYR A 532 49.76 8.14 19.06
C TYR A 532 50.45 8.94 20.17
N ARG A 533 51.29 8.28 20.99
CA ARG A 533 52.09 8.95 22.02
C ARG A 533 53.00 10.01 21.36
N ASN A 534 53.11 11.17 21.98
CA ASN A 534 54.00 12.27 21.58
C ASN A 534 53.80 12.76 20.13
N VAL A 535 52.60 12.60 19.54
CA VAL A 535 52.26 13.14 18.22
C VAL A 535 51.04 14.06 18.33
N MET A 536 51.27 15.38 18.33
CA MET A 536 50.22 16.38 18.20
C MET A 536 50.45 17.25 16.96
N ILE A 537 49.58 17.10 15.96
CA ILE A 537 49.69 17.83 14.70
C ILE A 537 48.89 19.12 14.78
N THR A 538 49.55 20.23 15.14
CA THR A 538 48.95 21.57 15.18
C THR A 538 49.10 22.34 13.86
N ASP A 539 50.08 21.96 13.03
CA ASP A 539 50.37 22.60 11.74
C ASP A 539 50.91 21.60 10.69
N LEU A 540 51.34 22.11 9.53
CA LEU A 540 52.01 21.35 8.47
C LEU A 540 53.49 21.77 8.34
N THR A 541 54.12 22.11 9.47
CA THR A 541 55.47 22.71 9.52
C THR A 541 56.25 22.24 10.76
N SER A 542 56.03 22.87 11.92
CA SER A 542 56.74 22.56 13.17
C SER A 542 56.42 21.17 13.71
N SER A 543 55.16 20.73 13.59
CA SER A 543 54.63 19.46 14.10
C SER A 543 55.27 18.20 13.47
N TRP A 544 56.14 18.37 12.48
CA TRP A 544 56.76 17.29 11.72
C TRP A 544 58.30 17.32 11.78
N LYS A 545 58.90 18.35 12.42
CA LYS A 545 60.37 18.51 12.51
C LYS A 545 61.05 17.31 13.21
N SER A 546 60.39 16.71 14.19
CA SER A 546 60.90 15.57 14.97
C SER A 546 60.80 14.21 14.26
N GLY A 547 60.26 14.15 13.04
CA GLY A 547 60.10 12.93 12.24
C GLY A 547 59.01 11.96 12.73
N ILE A 548 58.80 11.87 14.05
CA ILE A 548 57.86 10.94 14.71
C ILE A 548 56.42 11.02 14.18
N ALA A 549 55.96 12.21 13.77
CA ALA A 549 54.64 12.38 13.13
C ALA A 549 54.52 11.70 11.76
N LEU A 550 55.60 11.64 10.96
CA LEU A 550 55.64 10.85 9.72
C LEU A 550 55.67 9.35 10.04
N CYS A 551 56.44 8.94 11.05
CA CYS A 551 56.51 7.55 11.50
C CYS A 551 55.13 7.03 11.95
N ALA A 552 54.38 7.82 12.72
CA ALA A 552 53.01 7.50 13.13
C ALA A 552 52.06 7.39 11.92
N LEU A 553 52.17 8.32 10.96
CA LEU A 553 51.35 8.29 9.75
C LEU A 553 51.62 7.04 8.90
N ILE A 554 52.88 6.62 8.76
CA ILE A 554 53.25 5.39 8.05
C ILE A 554 52.76 4.14 8.80
N HIS A 555 53.03 4.05 10.11
CA HIS A 555 52.61 2.94 10.96
C HIS A 555 51.08 2.75 10.97
N ARG A 556 50.29 3.83 10.87
CA ARG A 556 48.82 3.76 10.81
C ARG A 556 48.28 2.93 9.64
N PHE A 557 48.97 2.94 8.48
CA PHE A 557 48.53 2.23 7.27
C PHE A 557 49.32 0.95 7.00
N LYS A 558 50.59 0.87 7.43
CA LYS A 558 51.43 -0.34 7.36
C LYS A 558 52.26 -0.48 8.66
N PRO A 559 51.68 -1.00 9.76
CA PRO A 559 52.37 -1.09 11.05
C PRO A 559 53.61 -1.98 10.99
N GLN A 560 53.65 -2.96 10.09
CA GLN A 560 54.78 -3.87 9.89
C GLN A 560 56.06 -3.22 9.31
N LEU A 561 56.05 -1.93 8.99
CA LEU A 561 57.23 -1.23 8.44
C LEU A 561 58.04 -0.45 9.46
N ILE A 562 57.46 -0.08 10.60
CA ILE A 562 58.08 0.76 11.63
C ILE A 562 57.64 0.21 12.98
N ASP A 563 58.57 -0.24 13.83
CA ASP A 563 58.22 -0.37 15.25
C ASP A 563 58.13 1.04 15.86
N PHE A 564 56.92 1.58 15.93
CA PHE A 564 56.68 2.91 16.46
C PHE A 564 56.98 3.00 17.97
N TYR A 565 56.94 1.89 18.70
CA TYR A 565 57.03 1.89 20.16
C TYR A 565 58.47 1.87 20.69
N SER A 566 59.47 1.60 19.86
CA SER A 566 60.89 1.82 20.17
C SER A 566 61.43 3.19 19.74
N LEU A 567 60.67 3.98 18.97
CA LEU A 567 61.08 5.34 18.60
C LEU A 567 61.05 6.30 19.80
N ASN A 568 62.12 7.05 19.97
CA ASN A 568 62.29 8.12 20.93
C ASN A 568 62.09 9.49 20.24
N GLU A 569 61.58 10.49 20.97
CA GLU A 569 61.21 11.77 20.36
C GLU A 569 62.42 12.65 20.02
N GLU A 570 63.46 12.63 20.86
CA GLU A 570 64.64 13.49 20.76
C GLU A 570 65.53 13.19 19.53
N ASP A 571 65.42 11.97 18.97
CA ASP A 571 66.22 11.46 17.84
C ASP A 571 65.72 11.97 16.47
N HIS A 572 65.44 13.28 16.38
CA HIS A 572 64.81 13.97 15.23
C HIS A 572 65.35 13.53 13.86
N SER A 573 66.67 13.53 13.69
CA SER A 573 67.32 13.19 12.42
C SER A 573 67.20 11.71 12.05
N VAL A 574 67.21 10.82 13.04
CA VAL A 574 67.07 9.37 12.83
C VAL A 574 65.63 9.04 12.44
N ASN A 575 64.66 9.59 13.18
CA ASN A 575 63.23 9.45 12.88
C ASN A 575 62.88 9.97 11.48
N LEU A 576 63.39 11.15 11.12
CA LEU A 576 63.11 11.77 9.82
C LEU A 576 63.74 11.01 8.64
N GLN A 577 64.99 10.53 8.80
CA GLN A 577 65.62 9.67 7.77
C GLN A 577 64.89 8.34 7.63
N LEU A 578 64.53 7.68 8.74
CA LEU A 578 63.78 6.42 8.73
C LEU A 578 62.43 6.58 8.02
N ALA A 579 61.71 7.66 8.30
CA ALA A 579 60.46 7.98 7.63
C ALA A 579 60.64 8.15 6.12
N PHE A 580 61.65 8.92 5.68
CA PHE A 580 61.94 9.13 4.25
C PHE A 580 62.39 7.85 3.53
N ASP A 581 63.29 7.05 4.12
CA ASP A 581 63.81 5.79 3.56
C ASP A 581 62.75 4.70 3.41
N ILE A 582 61.66 4.80 4.17
CA ILE A 582 60.48 3.94 4.04
C ILE A 582 59.49 4.56 3.04
N SER A 583 59.27 5.87 3.09
CA SER A 583 58.39 6.59 2.15
C SER A 583 58.78 6.39 0.68
N GLU A 584 60.08 6.48 0.38
CA GLU A 584 60.59 6.32 -0.97
C GLU A 584 60.53 4.86 -1.45
N ARG A 585 60.78 3.90 -0.54
CA ARG A 585 60.83 2.45 -0.80
C ARG A 585 59.47 1.78 -0.92
N GLU A 586 58.55 2.10 -0.02
CA GLU A 586 57.27 1.38 0.20
C GLU A 586 56.05 2.11 -0.36
N PHE A 587 56.21 3.38 -0.73
CA PHE A 587 55.15 4.23 -1.28
C PHE A 587 55.59 5.01 -2.55
N GLY A 588 56.87 4.93 -2.94
CA GLY A 588 57.43 5.65 -4.09
C GLY A 588 57.56 7.17 -3.88
N ILE A 589 57.36 7.66 -2.66
CA ILE A 589 57.29 9.08 -2.35
C ILE A 589 58.71 9.60 -2.06
N ARG A 590 59.43 9.95 -3.14
CA ARG A 590 60.79 10.50 -3.06
C ARG A 590 60.92 11.63 -2.05
N SER A 591 61.97 11.56 -1.24
CA SER A 591 62.39 12.61 -0.31
C SER A 591 62.57 13.97 -1.01
N PHE A 592 62.36 15.07 -0.28
CA PHE A 592 62.45 16.44 -0.82
C PHE A 592 63.62 17.26 -0.26
N THR A 593 64.41 16.68 0.63
CA THR A 593 65.58 17.28 1.32
C THR A 593 66.45 16.15 1.86
N SER A 594 67.77 16.31 1.81
CA SER A 594 68.71 15.38 2.46
C SER A 594 68.84 15.73 3.93
N VAL A 595 68.70 14.76 4.84
CA VAL A 595 68.84 14.99 6.29
C VAL A 595 70.25 15.49 6.66
N LYS A 596 71.26 15.27 5.81
CA LYS A 596 72.63 15.78 5.98
C LYS A 596 72.80 17.27 5.63
N GLU A 597 71.83 17.88 4.95
CA GLU A 597 71.85 19.30 4.56
C GLU A 597 71.11 20.19 5.58
N GLN A 598 70.33 19.59 6.48
CA GLN A 598 69.47 20.33 7.40
C GLN A 598 70.17 20.57 8.75
N GLY A 599 70.75 21.77 8.89
CA GLY A 599 71.28 22.24 10.17
C GLY A 599 70.18 22.32 11.24
N ALA A 600 70.57 22.12 12.52
CA ALA A 600 69.64 21.91 13.65
C ALA A 600 68.60 23.02 13.91
N ASP A 601 68.77 24.20 13.29
CA ASP A 601 67.92 25.39 13.49
C ASP A 601 67.20 25.83 12.18
N GLN A 602 67.22 25.01 11.12
CA GLN A 602 66.63 25.37 9.83
C GLN A 602 65.22 24.78 9.63
N GLU A 603 64.22 25.65 9.50
CA GLU A 603 62.82 25.26 9.31
C GLU A 603 62.58 24.47 8.00
N LEU A 604 61.75 23.42 8.10
CA LEU A 604 61.23 22.71 6.93
C LEU A 604 60.40 23.66 6.06
N ASP A 605 60.72 23.71 4.76
CA ASP A 605 59.96 24.47 3.76
C ASP A 605 58.50 23.99 3.74
N LYS A 606 57.62 24.85 4.26
CA LYS A 606 56.17 24.66 4.34
C LYS A 606 55.55 24.21 3.02
N THR A 607 56.04 24.75 1.90
CA THR A 607 55.51 24.45 0.57
C THR A 607 55.85 23.02 0.20
N LYS A 608 57.15 22.64 0.30
CA LYS A 608 57.62 21.28 0.01
C LYS A 608 56.98 20.25 0.94
N MET A 609 56.82 20.56 2.22
CA MET A 609 56.21 19.65 3.19
C MET A 609 54.71 19.45 2.92
N ILE A 610 53.97 20.50 2.55
CA ILE A 610 52.58 20.38 2.07
C ILE A 610 52.53 19.53 0.80
N THR A 611 53.43 19.73 -0.18
CA THR A 611 53.50 18.89 -1.39
C THR A 611 53.86 17.43 -1.08
N TYR A 612 54.67 17.17 -0.05
CA TYR A 612 55.05 15.82 0.38
C TYR A 612 53.89 15.08 1.05
N LEU A 613 53.29 15.69 2.06
CA LEU A 613 52.11 15.16 2.76
C LEU A 613 50.89 15.04 1.83
N SER A 614 50.78 15.88 0.81
CA SER A 614 49.77 15.77 -0.26
C SER A 614 49.85 14.44 -1.02
N LYS A 615 51.06 13.93 -1.28
CA LYS A 615 51.24 12.62 -1.95
C LYS A 615 50.75 11.47 -1.05
N PHE A 616 51.02 11.55 0.25
CA PHE A 616 50.48 10.61 1.24
C PHE A 616 48.95 10.65 1.31
N TYR A 617 48.34 11.85 1.30
CA TYR A 617 46.89 12.00 1.28
C TYR A 617 46.26 11.41 0.02
N GLU A 618 46.78 11.70 -1.19
CA GLU A 618 46.22 11.14 -2.42
C GLU A 618 46.34 9.61 -2.49
N LEU A 619 47.43 9.04 -1.96
CA LEU A 619 47.73 7.61 -2.00
C LEU A 619 46.96 6.79 -0.94
N LEU A 620 46.70 7.36 0.25
CA LEU A 620 46.15 6.61 1.40
C LEU A 620 44.70 7.01 1.77
N ARG A 621 44.12 8.03 1.14
CA ARG A 621 42.69 8.35 1.34
C ARG A 621 41.80 7.22 0.83
N GLY A 622 40.94 6.69 1.69
CA GLY A 622 40.01 5.61 1.34
C GLY A 622 40.61 4.20 1.35
N THR A 623 41.91 4.04 1.63
CA THR A 623 42.49 2.73 1.93
C THR A 623 41.85 2.19 3.22
N PRO A 624 41.32 0.95 3.25
CA PRO A 624 40.84 0.35 4.49
C PRO A 624 42.02 0.16 5.45
N LEU A 625 41.86 0.60 6.69
CA LEU A 625 42.88 0.40 7.73
C LEU A 625 43.05 -1.11 8.01
N PRO A 626 44.26 -1.58 8.36
CA PRO A 626 44.45 -2.92 8.91
C PRO A 626 43.51 -3.15 10.10
N ALA A 627 43.03 -4.39 10.26
CA ALA A 627 42.17 -4.75 11.38
C ALA A 627 42.94 -4.56 12.71
N SER A 628 42.69 -3.44 13.40
CA SER A 628 43.26 -3.17 14.70
C SER A 628 42.69 -4.17 15.69
N GLY A 629 43.51 -5.13 16.13
CA GLY A 629 43.10 -6.13 17.11
C GLY A 629 42.54 -5.46 18.36
N SER A 630 41.42 -5.97 18.87
CA SER A 630 40.87 -5.50 20.14
C SER A 630 41.87 -5.84 21.25
N ARG A 631 42.25 -4.82 22.01
CA ARG A 631 42.81 -5.03 23.35
C ARG A 631 41.64 -5.20 24.31
N ASP A 632 40.98 -6.35 24.19
CA ASP A 632 40.22 -6.89 25.30
C ASP A 632 41.23 -7.23 26.40
N VAL A 633 40.98 -6.72 27.61
CA VAL A 633 41.89 -6.90 28.76
C VAL A 633 41.41 -8.13 29.54
N ASP A 634 41.87 -9.30 29.11
CA ASP A 634 41.91 -10.50 29.95
C ASP A 634 43.34 -10.68 30.47
N GLU A 635 43.48 -10.89 31.78
CA GLU A 635 44.77 -11.07 32.45
C GLU A 635 45.18 -12.55 32.51
N ASN A 636 46.49 -12.77 32.50
CA ASN A 636 47.25 -13.96 32.93
C ASN A 636 47.67 -15.02 31.89
N ASN A 637 49.00 -15.12 31.79
CA ASN A 637 49.83 -16.32 31.67
C ASN A 637 50.16 -16.96 30.30
N GLU A 638 51.34 -16.53 29.82
CA GLU A 638 52.53 -17.34 29.55
C GLU A 638 52.71 -18.17 28.25
N ASP A 639 54.02 -18.23 27.91
CA ASP A 639 54.78 -19.05 26.96
C ASP A 639 54.60 -18.94 25.43
N TYR A 640 55.76 -18.66 24.81
CA TYR A 640 56.12 -18.85 23.39
C TYR A 640 56.77 -20.26 23.23
N PRO A 641 57.33 -20.74 22.09
CA PRO A 641 57.60 -20.04 20.82
C PRO A 641 57.29 -20.81 19.49
N SER A 642 56.76 -20.06 18.52
CA SER A 642 57.27 -19.92 17.12
C SER A 642 57.29 -21.07 16.07
N GLN A 643 57.55 -20.65 14.81
CA GLN A 643 57.95 -21.41 13.59
C GLN A 643 56.85 -22.21 12.83
N GLU A 644 56.81 -22.30 11.48
CA GLU A 644 57.56 -21.63 10.39
C GLU A 644 56.75 -21.65 9.05
N VAL A 645 56.64 -20.54 8.30
CA VAL A 645 57.37 -20.15 7.05
C VAL A 645 56.79 -20.59 5.67
N ARG A 646 56.56 -19.57 4.80
CA ARG A 646 56.49 -19.55 3.30
C ARG A 646 55.47 -20.45 2.57
N SER A 647 55.19 -20.30 1.27
CA SER A 647 54.93 -19.13 0.40
C SER A 647 54.68 -19.62 -1.05
N ASN A 648 53.84 -18.89 -1.80
CA ASN A 648 53.88 -18.71 -3.26
C ASN A 648 53.43 -19.81 -4.27
N ASN A 649 52.41 -19.42 -5.04
CA ASN A 649 52.36 -19.36 -6.52
C ASN A 649 51.74 -20.49 -7.39
N LYS A 650 50.66 -20.06 -8.10
CA LYS A 650 50.34 -20.28 -9.54
C LYS A 650 50.02 -21.69 -10.06
N GLY A 651 48.90 -21.82 -10.79
CA GLY A 651 48.86 -22.67 -12.00
C GLY A 651 47.57 -23.41 -12.38
N LEU A 652 46.63 -22.70 -13.04
CA LEU A 652 45.81 -23.15 -14.18
C LEU A 652 45.18 -24.58 -14.28
N ASN A 653 43.88 -24.57 -14.60
CA ASN A 653 43.15 -25.43 -15.57
C ASN A 653 42.53 -26.80 -15.21
N LEU A 654 41.25 -26.91 -15.65
CA LEU A 654 40.49 -28.05 -16.19
C LEU A 654 40.11 -29.31 -15.35
N ALA A 655 38.83 -29.32 -14.98
CA ALA A 655 37.80 -30.28 -15.42
C ALA A 655 37.73 -31.76 -14.91
N LEU A 656 36.64 -31.99 -14.16
CA LEU A 656 35.70 -33.13 -14.26
C LEU A 656 36.07 -34.49 -13.60
N PRO A 657 35.08 -35.37 -13.31
CA PRO A 657 35.06 -36.11 -12.04
C PRO A 657 35.21 -37.64 -12.15
N ARG A 658 35.28 -38.31 -10.98
CA ARG A 658 35.08 -39.77 -10.84
C ARG A 658 34.00 -40.13 -9.80
N LYS A 659 33.56 -41.40 -9.83
CA LYS A 659 32.31 -41.90 -9.23
C LYS A 659 32.47 -42.56 -7.85
N ARG A 660 31.33 -42.65 -7.16
CA ARG A 660 30.95 -43.53 -6.04
C ARG A 660 31.46 -44.99 -6.16
N VAL A 661 31.54 -45.67 -5.01
CA VAL A 661 31.27 -47.12 -4.83
C VAL A 661 30.37 -47.30 -3.57
N PRO A 662 29.46 -48.31 -3.48
CA PRO A 662 28.40 -48.38 -2.45
C PRO A 662 28.32 -49.73 -1.68
N LYS A 663 27.36 -49.85 -0.73
CA LYS A 663 26.53 -51.03 -0.39
C LYS A 663 25.52 -50.65 0.73
N ASP A 664 24.47 -51.40 1.11
CA ASP A 664 24.07 -52.81 0.83
C ASP A 664 22.61 -52.96 0.33
N GLU A 665 22.17 -54.21 0.11
CA GLU A 665 20.90 -54.63 -0.53
C GLU A 665 20.08 -55.56 0.38
N GLU A 666 18.76 -55.69 0.14
CA GLU A 666 18.07 -56.99 0.14
C GLU A 666 16.78 -56.93 -0.71
N THR A 667 16.26 -58.08 -1.16
CA THR A 667 15.39 -58.17 -2.35
C THR A 667 14.23 -59.17 -2.25
N SER A 668 13.18 -58.97 -3.08
CA SER A 668 12.30 -60.05 -3.56
C SER A 668 11.54 -59.65 -4.85
N ASP A 669 11.59 -60.49 -5.88
CA ASP A 669 10.87 -60.37 -7.17
C ASP A 669 9.34 -60.54 -7.06
N GLY A 670 8.51 -60.18 -8.06
CA GLY A 670 8.81 -59.55 -9.37
C GLY A 670 7.67 -59.76 -10.39
N ALA A 671 8.04 -59.84 -11.68
CA ALA A 671 7.21 -60.16 -12.87
C ALA A 671 6.26 -59.08 -13.48
N ASP A 672 6.59 -58.71 -14.71
CA ASP A 672 5.84 -58.03 -15.80
C ASP A 672 6.20 -58.85 -17.10
N PRO A 673 5.78 -58.58 -18.36
CA PRO A 673 4.81 -57.62 -18.93
C PRO A 673 3.84 -58.23 -19.98
N ILE A 674 3.04 -57.39 -20.69
CA ILE A 674 3.04 -57.22 -22.18
C ILE A 674 1.87 -56.36 -22.73
N TYR A 675 2.23 -55.42 -23.61
CA TYR A 675 1.46 -54.62 -24.61
C TYR A 675 0.04 -55.08 -25.04
N LYS A 676 -0.92 -54.21 -25.46
CA LYS A 676 -0.86 -53.36 -26.67
C LYS A 676 -1.91 -52.20 -26.76
N ARG A 677 -1.51 -51.18 -27.53
CA ARG A 677 -2.24 -50.03 -28.15
C ARG A 677 -3.76 -50.21 -28.44
N ARG A 678 -4.54 -49.12 -28.26
CA ARG A 678 -5.08 -48.31 -29.40
C ARG A 678 -5.53 -46.89 -28.99
N ARG A 679 -5.90 -46.05 -29.98
CA ARG A 679 -6.04 -44.58 -29.90
C ARG A 679 -7.12 -44.10 -30.90
N LYS A 680 -8.13 -43.33 -30.46
CA LYS A 680 -8.92 -42.28 -31.17
C LYS A 680 -10.26 -42.00 -30.44
N LEU A 681 -11.01 -40.90 -30.65
CA LEU A 681 -10.71 -39.45 -30.88
C LEU A 681 -12.03 -38.67 -31.15
N CYS A 682 -12.29 -37.57 -30.43
CA CYS A 682 -13.39 -36.58 -30.65
C CYS A 682 -14.84 -37.12 -30.51
N SER A 683 -15.90 -36.29 -30.39
CA SER A 683 -16.08 -34.82 -30.53
C SER A 683 -17.01 -34.24 -29.43
N TYR A 684 -16.87 -32.96 -29.00
CA TYR A 684 -17.77 -31.81 -29.30
C TYR A 684 -19.30 -32.07 -29.25
N LEU A 685 -20.17 -31.21 -28.69
CA LEU A 685 -20.04 -30.07 -27.74
C LEU A 685 -21.47 -29.62 -27.27
N GLU A 686 -21.62 -29.17 -26.02
CA GLU A 686 -22.65 -28.25 -25.47
C GLU A 686 -24.17 -28.63 -25.46
N GLU A 687 -24.91 -27.80 -24.68
CA GLU A 687 -26.38 -27.69 -24.52
C GLU A 687 -27.19 -28.91 -24.00
N ALA A 688 -28.39 -28.77 -23.39
CA ALA A 688 -28.92 -27.70 -22.51
C ALA A 688 -30.19 -28.21 -21.76
N THR A 689 -30.56 -27.52 -20.66
CA THR A 689 -31.93 -27.42 -20.07
C THR A 689 -32.79 -28.66 -19.76
N ASN A 690 -33.11 -28.80 -18.47
CA ASN A 690 -34.46 -28.97 -17.89
C ASN A 690 -35.45 -30.00 -18.48
N LEU A 691 -35.89 -30.96 -17.66
CA LEU A 691 -37.31 -31.06 -17.25
C LEU A 691 -37.53 -31.94 -16.01
N SER A 692 -38.71 -31.79 -15.40
CA SER A 692 -39.22 -32.56 -14.24
C SER A 692 -40.00 -33.80 -14.76
N SER A 693 -40.51 -34.79 -13.99
CA SER A 693 -40.92 -34.83 -12.57
C SER A 693 -41.21 -36.28 -12.10
N ASN A 694 -41.55 -36.41 -10.80
CA ASN A 694 -42.33 -37.49 -10.15
C ASN A 694 -41.67 -38.84 -9.76
N GLY A 695 -41.69 -39.10 -8.45
CA GLY A 695 -41.40 -40.36 -7.74
C GLY A 695 -41.49 -40.10 -6.23
N SER A 696 -42.34 -40.83 -5.47
CA SER A 696 -42.93 -40.29 -4.23
C SER A 696 -42.64 -41.03 -2.91
N ALA A 697 -42.27 -40.26 -1.88
CA ALA A 697 -42.42 -40.52 -0.43
C ALA A 697 -41.60 -41.69 0.18
N VAL A 698 -41.33 -41.80 1.49
CA VAL A 698 -41.88 -41.15 2.72
C VAL A 698 -40.75 -40.59 3.63
N ARG A 699 -41.09 -39.72 4.60
CA ARG A 699 -40.17 -39.05 5.56
C ARG A 699 -39.67 -39.97 6.69
N GLU A 700 -38.48 -39.67 7.20
CA GLU A 700 -38.27 -39.49 8.65
C GLU A 700 -37.36 -38.28 8.90
N GLU A 701 -37.43 -37.63 10.06
CA GLU A 701 -36.88 -36.27 10.27
C GLU A 701 -35.60 -36.20 11.12
N ARG A 702 -34.57 -35.54 10.58
CA ARG A 702 -33.50 -34.93 11.38
C ARG A 702 -32.84 -33.76 10.63
N GLY A 703 -33.42 -32.56 10.76
CA GLY A 703 -32.96 -31.37 10.05
C GLY A 703 -31.57 -30.87 10.52
N PRO A 704 -30.64 -30.56 9.60
CA PRO A 704 -29.40 -29.86 9.95
C PRO A 704 -29.69 -28.38 10.30
N LYS A 705 -28.88 -27.80 11.19
CA LYS A 705 -29.00 -26.37 11.56
C LYS A 705 -28.56 -25.48 10.39
N GLU A 706 -29.44 -24.62 9.89
CA GLU A 706 -29.10 -23.67 8.82
C GLU A 706 -28.19 -22.52 9.32
N ASN A 707 -27.24 -22.10 8.48
CA ASN A 707 -26.37 -20.95 8.76
C ASN A 707 -27.16 -19.63 8.72
N ARG A 708 -27.58 -19.17 9.90
CA ARG A 708 -28.30 -17.89 10.10
C ARG A 708 -27.57 -16.68 9.50
N VAL A 709 -26.23 -16.69 9.47
CA VAL A 709 -25.40 -15.66 8.84
C VAL A 709 -25.80 -15.44 7.37
N ARG A 710 -25.94 -16.52 6.60
CA ARG A 710 -26.33 -16.46 5.19
C ARG A 710 -27.80 -16.08 5.02
N SER A 711 -28.69 -16.52 5.92
CA SER A 711 -30.10 -16.12 5.92
C SER A 711 -30.24 -14.60 6.06
N MET A 712 -29.54 -13.99 7.03
CA MET A 712 -29.60 -12.54 7.26
C MET A 712 -28.87 -11.72 6.18
N ALA A 713 -27.67 -12.14 5.75
CA ALA A 713 -26.95 -11.47 4.67
C ALA A 713 -27.72 -11.51 3.34
N THR A 714 -28.29 -12.67 2.99
CA THR A 714 -29.10 -12.82 1.76
C THR A 714 -30.42 -12.07 1.86
N GLN A 715 -31.08 -12.01 3.04
CA GLN A 715 -32.29 -11.20 3.22
C GLN A 715 -32.01 -9.68 3.14
N LEU A 716 -30.82 -9.22 3.51
CA LEU A 716 -30.44 -7.82 3.36
C LEU A 716 -30.12 -7.50 1.89
N LEU A 717 -29.32 -8.32 1.21
CA LEU A 717 -29.04 -8.18 -0.23
C LEU A 717 -30.34 -8.23 -1.05
N ALA A 718 -31.18 -9.25 -0.85
CA ALA A 718 -32.45 -9.41 -1.56
C ALA A 718 -33.43 -8.24 -1.30
N LYS A 719 -33.37 -7.56 -0.14
CA LYS A 719 -34.20 -6.37 0.14
C LYS A 719 -33.68 -5.09 -0.54
N PHE A 720 -32.41 -5.02 -0.90
CA PHE A 720 -31.90 -3.94 -1.77
C PHE A 720 -32.16 -4.27 -3.25
N GLU A 721 -31.97 -5.53 -3.66
CA GLU A 721 -32.25 -6.02 -5.01
C GLU A 721 -33.75 -6.01 -5.35
N SER A 722 -34.66 -6.17 -4.37
CA SER A 722 -36.11 -6.07 -4.55
C SER A 722 -36.62 -4.61 -4.67
N THR A 723 -35.81 -3.70 -5.19
CA THR A 723 -36.25 -2.34 -5.59
C THR A 723 -36.38 -2.32 -7.12
N PRO A 724 -37.59 -2.23 -7.70
CA PRO A 724 -37.77 -2.42 -9.13
C PRO A 724 -37.16 -1.29 -9.97
N ASN A 725 -36.19 -1.63 -10.83
CA ASN A 725 -35.57 -0.73 -11.80
C ASN A 725 -36.55 -0.29 -12.90
N TYR A 726 -37.35 0.75 -12.63
CA TYR A 726 -38.32 1.28 -13.58
C TYR A 726 -37.68 2.19 -14.64
N THR A 727 -36.84 1.64 -15.53
CA THR A 727 -36.19 2.47 -16.58
C THR A 727 -35.89 1.83 -17.95
N VAL A 728 -36.58 0.76 -18.38
CA VAL A 728 -36.63 0.40 -19.83
C VAL A 728 -38.03 -0.06 -20.28
N ARG A 729 -39.06 0.78 -20.10
CA ARG A 729 -40.35 0.72 -20.82
C ARG A 729 -41.00 2.11 -20.97
N ARG A 730 -40.23 3.10 -21.46
CA ARG A 730 -40.70 4.50 -21.59
C ARG A 730 -40.67 5.06 -23.03
N THR A 731 -40.51 4.21 -24.03
CA THR A 731 -40.53 4.57 -25.47
C THR A 731 -41.64 3.88 -26.26
N GLN A 732 -42.59 3.23 -25.58
CA GLN A 732 -43.75 2.58 -26.22
C GLN A 732 -45.11 2.89 -25.55
N LEU A 733 -45.13 3.66 -24.45
CA LEU A 733 -46.37 4.09 -23.78
C LEU A 733 -46.72 5.56 -24.04
N GLU A 734 -45.71 6.42 -24.27
CA GLU A 734 -45.92 7.86 -24.41
C GLU A 734 -46.59 8.25 -25.74
N ASP A 735 -46.46 7.43 -26.80
CA ASP A 735 -47.16 7.65 -28.07
C ASP A 735 -48.61 7.11 -28.07
N SER A 736 -48.95 6.15 -27.19
CA SER A 736 -50.33 5.68 -27.05
C SER A 736 -51.19 6.66 -26.25
N ILE A 737 -50.63 7.29 -25.21
CA ILE A 737 -51.36 8.24 -24.36
C ILE A 737 -51.55 9.60 -25.06
N ARG A 738 -50.66 9.96 -26.00
CA ARG A 738 -50.81 11.15 -26.85
C ARG A 738 -52.05 11.16 -27.76
N LYS A 739 -52.69 10.01 -28.02
CA LYS A 739 -53.92 9.93 -28.82
C LYS A 739 -55.20 10.22 -28.04
N GLU A 740 -55.27 9.88 -26.75
CA GLU A 740 -56.47 10.05 -25.92
C GLU A 740 -56.60 11.45 -25.30
N ALA A 741 -55.48 12.09 -24.93
CA ALA A 741 -55.48 13.37 -24.20
C ALA A 741 -55.96 14.60 -25.02
N ALA A 742 -56.42 14.41 -26.25
CA ALA A 742 -56.80 15.47 -27.16
C ALA A 742 -58.28 15.92 -27.08
N LEU A 743 -59.16 15.16 -26.42
CA LEU A 743 -60.62 15.24 -26.67
C LEU A 743 -61.49 15.95 -25.62
N LEU A 744 -61.05 16.17 -24.38
CA LEU A 744 -61.92 16.69 -23.30
C LEU A 744 -61.48 18.04 -22.72
N VAL A 745 -61.87 19.11 -23.41
CA VAL A 745 -61.91 20.48 -22.89
C VAL A 745 -63.32 20.79 -22.37
N ARG A 746 -63.49 20.99 -21.04
CA ARG A 746 -64.45 21.95 -20.43
C ARG A 746 -64.46 21.92 -18.88
N LEU A 747 -64.42 23.11 -18.29
CA LEU A 747 -64.98 23.49 -16.97
C LEU A 747 -66.49 23.85 -17.15
N PRO A 748 -67.34 24.09 -16.10
CA PRO A 748 -67.02 24.49 -14.72
C PRO A 748 -67.90 23.98 -13.54
N SER A 749 -67.41 24.20 -12.30
CA SER A 749 -68.09 24.58 -11.02
C SER A 749 -69.49 24.06 -10.60
N LYS A 750 -69.63 23.53 -9.35
CA LYS A 750 -70.31 24.18 -8.18
C LYS A 750 -70.43 23.32 -6.88
N THR A 751 -70.27 24.00 -5.73
CA THR A 751 -70.77 23.80 -4.32
C THR A 751 -71.38 22.49 -3.76
N LEU A 752 -70.92 22.12 -2.54
CA LEU A 752 -71.62 21.72 -1.26
C LEU A 752 -73.13 21.29 -1.30
N PRO A 753 -73.63 20.34 -0.45
CA PRO A 753 -73.46 20.39 1.03
C PRO A 753 -73.58 19.10 1.92
N LYS A 754 -73.23 19.26 3.22
CA LYS A 754 -73.81 18.69 4.49
C LYS A 754 -73.88 17.17 4.83
N SER A 755 -73.72 16.93 6.13
CA SER A 755 -73.92 15.75 7.00
C SER A 755 -75.41 15.50 7.36
N PRO A 756 -75.89 14.40 8.04
CA PRO A 756 -75.53 14.08 9.45
C PRO A 756 -75.80 12.62 10.03
N LEU A 757 -75.65 12.49 11.37
CA LEU A 757 -76.32 11.59 12.36
C LEU A 757 -75.83 10.14 12.70
N GLN A 758 -75.96 9.84 14.00
CA GLN A 758 -76.06 8.57 14.77
C GLN A 758 -77.50 8.45 15.35
N PRO A 759 -77.95 7.44 16.16
CA PRO A 759 -77.32 6.23 16.74
C PRO A 759 -78.01 4.93 16.18
N GLU A 760 -78.28 3.76 16.79
CA GLU A 760 -78.29 3.12 18.15
C GLU A 760 -77.69 1.68 18.07
N SER A 761 -77.19 0.99 19.11
CA SER A 761 -77.62 0.60 20.49
C SER A 761 -78.41 -0.73 20.59
N GLN A 762 -77.84 -1.70 21.35
CA GLN A 762 -78.54 -2.69 22.20
C GLN A 762 -77.57 -3.64 22.96
N HIS A 763 -77.81 -3.82 24.25
CA HIS A 763 -77.35 -4.91 25.15
C HIS A 763 -78.60 -5.42 25.91
N PRO A 764 -78.55 -6.53 26.70
CA PRO A 764 -78.49 -6.32 28.16
C PRO A 764 -77.91 -7.46 29.05
N PHE A 765 -77.65 -7.12 30.33
CA PHE A 765 -77.52 -7.95 31.57
C PHE A 765 -76.42 -9.05 31.63
N SER A 766 -75.55 -9.17 32.66
CA SER A 766 -75.60 -9.07 34.15
C SER A 766 -76.21 -10.31 34.85
N LEU A 767 -75.81 -10.78 36.03
CA LEU A 767 -75.19 -10.18 37.25
C LEU A 767 -74.11 -11.19 37.80
N VAL A 768 -73.38 -11.13 38.93
CA VAL A 768 -73.48 -10.41 40.23
C VAL A 768 -72.13 -9.76 40.65
N LYS A 769 -71.64 -9.90 41.91
CA LYS A 769 -71.00 -8.76 42.61
C LYS A 769 -70.33 -9.09 43.98
N LEU A 770 -69.48 -8.16 44.45
CA LEU A 770 -68.85 -8.03 45.80
C LEU A 770 -67.65 -8.98 46.05
N ARG A 771 -66.69 -8.73 46.98
CA ARG A 771 -66.51 -7.62 47.97
C ARG A 771 -65.00 -7.35 48.24
N HIS A 772 -64.70 -6.39 49.12
CA HIS A 772 -63.44 -6.20 49.86
C HIS A 772 -63.76 -5.87 51.33
N VAL A 773 -62.80 -6.04 52.25
CA VAL A 773 -62.82 -5.54 53.65
C VAL A 773 -61.39 -5.15 54.05
N ASP A 774 -61.25 -4.15 54.93
CA ASP A 774 -60.01 -3.43 55.22
C ASP A 774 -59.10 -4.01 56.32
N ARG A 775 -57.79 -3.88 56.05
CA ARG A 775 -56.76 -3.21 56.89
C ARG A 775 -57.03 -3.01 58.39
N THR A 776 -56.06 -3.40 59.24
CA THR A 776 -55.83 -2.79 60.56
C THR A 776 -54.36 -2.87 60.99
N ARG A 777 -53.97 -2.08 62.00
CA ARG A 777 -52.60 -1.90 62.55
C ARG A 777 -52.64 -2.13 64.06
N SER A 778 -51.59 -2.68 64.66
CA SER A 778 -51.26 -2.53 66.09
C SER A 778 -49.78 -2.85 66.35
N GLU A 779 -49.24 -2.34 67.45
CA GLU A 779 -47.83 -2.44 67.86
C GLU A 779 -47.65 -3.39 69.06
N ALA A 780 -46.51 -4.10 69.14
CA ALA A 780 -46.00 -4.66 70.40
C ALA A 780 -44.49 -5.04 70.35
N LYS A 781 -43.77 -4.59 71.38
CA LYS A 781 -42.54 -5.16 72.01
C LYS A 781 -42.88 -5.22 73.53
N PRO A 782 -42.13 -5.90 74.44
CA PRO A 782 -40.71 -6.30 74.33
C PRO A 782 -40.31 -7.69 74.90
N GLU A 783 -39.00 -8.00 74.77
CA GLU A 783 -38.11 -8.65 75.77
C GLU A 783 -38.11 -10.17 76.12
N ALA A 784 -36.99 -10.52 76.79
CA ALA A 784 -36.61 -11.76 77.49
C ALA A 784 -36.05 -12.98 76.71
N GLN A 785 -34.82 -13.36 77.09
CA GLN A 785 -34.19 -14.69 77.07
C GLN A 785 -34.22 -15.25 78.54
N PRO A 786 -33.96 -16.54 78.88
CA PRO A 786 -32.84 -17.37 78.36
C PRO A 786 -33.00 -18.91 78.30
N GLU A 787 -31.89 -19.56 77.91
CA GLU A 787 -31.35 -20.90 78.28
C GLU A 787 -32.01 -22.28 77.92
N SER A 788 -31.24 -23.03 77.10
CA SER A 788 -30.92 -24.48 77.12
C SER A 788 -31.99 -25.57 77.32
N ALA A 789 -32.15 -26.43 76.29
CA ALA A 789 -32.01 -27.90 76.37
C ALA A 789 -32.04 -28.58 74.98
N ASP A 790 -31.34 -29.71 74.83
CA ASP A 790 -31.27 -30.61 73.66
C ASP A 790 -31.24 -32.07 74.18
N PRO A 791 -31.53 -33.12 73.38
CA PRO A 791 -32.57 -33.30 72.36
C PRO A 791 -33.45 -34.55 72.74
N PRO A 792 -34.17 -35.27 71.83
CA PRO A 792 -33.54 -36.11 70.80
C PRO A 792 -34.21 -36.05 69.42
N ALA A 793 -33.48 -36.44 68.36
CA ALA A 793 -33.96 -36.41 66.98
C ALA A 793 -33.90 -37.78 66.29
N SER A 794 -34.99 -38.19 65.63
CA SER A 794 -34.96 -39.20 64.55
C SER A 794 -36.29 -39.27 63.77
N SER A 795 -36.44 -38.51 62.68
CA SER A 795 -37.31 -38.79 61.49
C SER A 795 -37.57 -37.57 60.58
N SER A 796 -37.43 -36.35 61.07
CA SER A 796 -37.86 -35.11 60.38
C SER A 796 -36.95 -34.64 59.23
N ALA A 797 -35.64 -34.84 59.35
CA ALA A 797 -34.63 -34.18 58.50
C ALA A 797 -34.80 -34.43 56.98
N SER A 798 -35.15 -35.66 56.57
CA SER A 798 -35.39 -35.98 55.16
C SER A 798 -36.56 -35.20 54.57
N ARG A 799 -37.66 -35.04 55.33
CA ARG A 799 -38.83 -34.26 54.91
C ARG A 799 -38.52 -32.77 54.85
N GLN A 800 -37.81 -32.22 55.83
CA GLN A 800 -37.41 -30.81 55.83
C GLN A 800 -36.48 -30.45 54.66
N SER A 801 -35.51 -31.32 54.33
CA SER A 801 -34.66 -31.16 53.15
C SER A 801 -35.47 -31.11 51.85
N ALA A 802 -36.39 -32.06 51.65
CA ALA A 802 -37.27 -32.09 50.49
C ALA A 802 -38.19 -30.85 50.40
N ILE A 803 -38.73 -30.38 51.53
CA ILE A 803 -39.57 -29.17 51.60
C ILE A 803 -38.75 -27.92 51.24
N HIS A 804 -37.51 -27.78 51.73
CA HIS A 804 -36.66 -26.65 51.36
C HIS A 804 -36.21 -26.70 49.89
N PHE A 805 -35.97 -27.88 49.33
CA PHE A 805 -35.69 -28.05 47.91
C PHE A 805 -36.90 -27.64 47.05
N MET A 806 -38.08 -28.20 47.33
CA MET A 806 -39.30 -27.86 46.60
C MET A 806 -39.70 -26.40 46.77
N SER A 807 -39.47 -25.79 47.94
CA SER A 807 -39.67 -24.35 48.16
C SER A 807 -38.73 -23.50 47.28
N ARG A 808 -37.45 -23.87 47.15
CA ARG A 808 -36.51 -23.22 46.22
C ARG A 808 -36.92 -23.38 44.75
N VAL A 809 -37.43 -24.55 44.35
CA VAL A 809 -37.95 -24.80 43.00
C VAL A 809 -39.21 -23.98 42.73
N LEU A 810 -40.18 -23.95 43.65
CA LEU A 810 -41.41 -23.15 43.55
C LEU A 810 -41.17 -21.64 43.66
N ARG A 811 -40.02 -21.19 44.17
CA ARG A 811 -39.59 -19.80 44.07
C ARG A 811 -39.02 -19.51 42.69
N ARG A 812 -38.10 -20.34 42.19
CA ARG A 812 -37.56 -20.22 40.82
C ARG A 812 -38.61 -20.30 39.72
N LEU A 813 -39.65 -21.13 39.88
CA LEU A 813 -40.76 -21.19 38.93
C LEU A 813 -41.61 -19.91 38.92
N ARG A 814 -41.75 -19.22 40.06
CA ARG A 814 -42.39 -17.89 40.12
C ARG A 814 -41.49 -16.80 39.54
N GLU A 815 -40.21 -16.79 39.91
CA GLU A 815 -39.18 -15.91 39.32
C GLU A 815 -39.19 -16.02 37.77
N VAL A 816 -39.36 -17.23 37.22
CA VAL A 816 -39.45 -17.48 35.77
C VAL A 816 -40.80 -17.08 35.17
N ASP A 817 -41.94 -17.37 35.80
CA ASP A 817 -43.27 -17.00 35.26
C ASP A 817 -43.52 -15.48 35.32
N GLU A 818 -42.93 -14.80 36.31
CA GLU A 818 -42.85 -13.34 36.40
C GLU A 818 -42.02 -12.78 35.23
N HIS A 819 -40.80 -13.28 34.99
CA HIS A 819 -39.98 -12.91 33.81
C HIS A 819 -40.64 -13.24 32.46
N VAL A 820 -41.42 -14.32 32.37
CA VAL A 820 -42.21 -14.67 31.16
C VAL A 820 -43.38 -13.70 30.99
N SER A 821 -43.99 -13.25 32.09
CA SER A 821 -45.06 -12.25 32.08
C SER A 821 -44.52 -10.86 31.72
N GLU A 822 -43.36 -10.46 32.23
CA GLU A 822 -42.64 -9.24 31.84
C GLU A 822 -42.29 -9.26 30.35
N LYS A 823 -41.72 -10.36 29.82
CA LYS A 823 -41.42 -10.49 28.39
C LYS A 823 -42.68 -10.51 27.52
N LYS A 824 -43.80 -11.08 27.98
CA LYS A 824 -45.10 -10.97 27.31
C LYS A 824 -45.59 -9.51 27.29
N ALA A 825 -45.51 -8.80 28.42
CA ALA A 825 -45.90 -7.39 28.52
C ALA A 825 -45.04 -6.48 27.62
N GLN A 826 -43.72 -6.64 27.62
CA GLN A 826 -42.80 -5.93 26.73
C GLN A 826 -43.09 -6.24 25.25
N THR A 827 -43.37 -7.51 24.91
CA THR A 827 -43.74 -7.91 23.54
C THR A 827 -45.09 -7.32 23.11
N GLN A 828 -46.05 -7.22 24.04
CA GLN A 828 -47.36 -6.61 23.81
C GLN A 828 -47.23 -5.09 23.60
N GLN A 829 -46.49 -4.39 24.47
CA GLN A 829 -46.17 -2.97 24.33
C GLN A 829 -45.43 -2.67 23.02
N ALA A 830 -44.48 -3.52 22.61
CA ALA A 830 -43.80 -3.38 21.33
C ALA A 830 -44.78 -3.52 20.15
N ARG A 831 -45.71 -4.47 20.18
CA ARG A 831 -46.75 -4.64 19.15
C ARG A 831 -47.70 -3.43 19.09
N GLU A 832 -48.12 -2.91 20.24
CA GLU A 832 -48.95 -1.71 20.36
C GLU A 832 -48.20 -0.41 20.02
N PHE A 833 -46.88 -0.38 20.16
CA PHE A 833 -46.05 0.69 19.62
C PHE A 833 -45.98 0.59 18.10
N HIS A 834 -45.75 -0.60 17.55
CA HIS A 834 -45.60 -0.80 16.11
C HIS A 834 -46.90 -0.57 15.30
N SER A 835 -48.08 -0.80 15.87
CA SER A 835 -49.38 -0.56 15.21
C SER A 835 -49.79 0.92 15.10
N LYS A 836 -49.20 1.82 15.90
CA LYS A 836 -49.51 3.27 15.91
C LYS A 836 -49.01 3.99 14.66
N SER A 837 -49.60 5.14 14.30
CA SER A 837 -49.12 5.93 13.16
C SER A 837 -47.75 6.58 13.46
N ILE A 838 -47.06 7.07 12.43
CA ILE A 838 -45.77 7.75 12.58
C ILE A 838 -45.90 9.00 13.48
N LYS A 839 -47.03 9.71 13.42
CA LYS A 839 -47.30 10.89 14.26
C LYS A 839 -47.49 10.50 15.72
N ASP A 840 -48.23 9.43 15.98
CA ASP A 840 -48.51 8.96 17.35
C ASP A 840 -47.27 8.33 18.00
N LYS A 841 -46.41 7.68 17.21
CA LYS A 841 -45.10 7.18 17.65
C LYS A 841 -44.20 8.32 18.15
N ALA A 842 -44.18 9.46 17.45
CA ALA A 842 -43.43 10.64 17.89
C ALA A 842 -43.97 11.21 19.21
N VAL A 843 -45.29 11.31 19.37
CA VAL A 843 -45.92 11.76 20.63
C VAL A 843 -45.61 10.79 21.78
N HIS A 844 -45.76 9.48 21.55
CA HIS A 844 -45.49 8.44 22.55
C HIS A 844 -44.02 8.45 23.02
N LEU A 845 -43.07 8.66 22.10
CA LEU A 845 -41.65 8.85 22.46
C LEU A 845 -41.42 10.15 23.23
N SER A 846 -42.06 11.27 22.86
CA SER A 846 -41.87 12.54 23.56
C SER A 846 -42.33 12.51 25.04
N GLY A 847 -43.36 11.72 25.35
CA GLY A 847 -43.81 11.52 26.74
C GLY A 847 -42.78 10.80 27.61
N LEU A 848 -42.08 9.80 27.06
CA LEU A 848 -41.10 8.98 27.79
C LEU A 848 -39.82 9.74 28.20
N PHE A 849 -39.50 10.85 27.53
CA PHE A 849 -38.32 11.67 27.82
C PHE A 849 -38.63 12.97 28.58
N SER A 850 -39.87 13.15 29.05
CA SER A 850 -40.32 14.41 29.67
C SER A 850 -40.41 14.37 31.21
N SER A 851 -40.04 13.26 31.86
CA SER A 851 -40.34 13.05 33.29
C SER A 851 -39.21 12.41 34.12
N GLU A 852 -37.97 12.89 34.00
CA GLU A 852 -36.95 12.69 35.06
C GLU A 852 -35.81 13.73 34.97
N SER A 853 -35.93 14.85 35.69
CA SER A 853 -34.89 15.88 35.86
C SER A 853 -35.21 16.86 37.00
N SER A 854 -35.06 16.42 38.25
CA SER A 854 -35.02 17.30 39.44
C SER A 854 -34.44 16.59 40.67
N ALA A 855 -33.11 16.61 40.79
CA ALA A 855 -32.40 16.35 42.04
C ALA A 855 -31.08 17.13 42.02
N VAL A 856 -30.82 17.91 43.07
CA VAL A 856 -29.64 18.79 43.19
C VAL A 856 -28.69 18.23 44.25
N LEU A 857 -27.40 18.12 43.91
CA LEU A 857 -26.30 18.14 44.89
C LEU A 857 -25.08 18.85 44.28
N GLU A 858 -24.34 19.57 45.13
CA GLU A 858 -23.12 20.29 44.77
C GLU A 858 -21.87 19.40 44.96
N GLY A 859 -20.79 19.72 44.26
CA GLY A 859 -19.49 19.07 44.42
C GLY A 859 -18.45 19.61 43.44
N SER A 860 -17.38 20.21 43.96
CA SER A 860 -16.37 20.91 43.16
C SER A 860 -15.20 20.01 42.75
N SER A 861 -14.76 20.10 41.49
CA SER A 861 -13.33 20.05 41.15
C SER A 861 -13.02 20.57 39.75
N VAL A 862 -11.79 21.01 39.56
CA VAL A 862 -11.27 21.78 38.41
C VAL A 862 -11.33 20.99 37.09
N ARG A 863 -11.80 21.64 36.02
CA ARG A 863 -11.46 21.25 34.63
C ARG A 863 -10.68 22.36 33.94
N ARG A 864 -9.49 22.04 33.42
CA ARG A 864 -8.69 22.94 32.58
C ARG A 864 -9.39 23.19 31.24
N ALA A 865 -9.35 24.43 30.76
CA ALA A 865 -9.85 24.77 29.43
C ALA A 865 -8.88 24.30 28.33
N PHE A 866 -9.43 23.85 27.20
CA PHE A 866 -8.71 23.62 25.94
C PHE A 866 -9.10 24.71 24.92
N PRO A 867 -8.18 25.16 24.04
CA PRO A 867 -8.44 26.26 23.11
C PRO A 867 -9.45 25.90 21.99
N PRO A 868 -10.30 26.84 21.55
CA PRO A 868 -11.38 26.56 20.61
C PRO A 868 -10.98 26.78 19.13
N SER A 869 -10.20 25.87 18.54
CA SER A 869 -10.01 25.80 17.08
C SER A 869 -10.76 24.59 16.50
N GLY A 870 -12.05 24.76 16.20
CA GLY A 870 -12.87 23.72 15.60
C GLY A 870 -13.88 24.29 14.61
N ASP A 871 -13.89 23.74 13.40
CA ASP A 871 -14.71 24.19 12.27
C ASP A 871 -16.20 24.28 12.65
N LYS A 872 -16.78 25.47 12.49
CA LYS A 872 -18.21 25.75 12.71
C LYS A 872 -18.97 25.82 11.38
N CYS A 873 -20.24 25.44 11.42
CA CYS A 873 -21.14 25.55 10.27
C CYS A 873 -21.53 27.02 10.07
N HIS A 874 -21.25 27.60 8.91
CA HIS A 874 -21.63 28.98 8.60
C HIS A 874 -23.16 29.20 8.62
N SER A 875 -23.95 28.14 8.41
CA SER A 875 -25.42 28.21 8.37
C SER A 875 -26.12 27.88 9.71
N CYS A 876 -25.45 27.30 10.71
CA CYS A 876 -26.09 26.95 11.99
C CYS A 876 -25.17 27.02 13.23
N GLU A 877 -23.97 27.56 13.07
CA GLU A 877 -22.91 27.87 14.05
C GLU A 877 -22.39 26.72 14.94
N ARG A 878 -23.05 25.57 14.91
CA ARG A 878 -22.62 24.32 15.56
C ARG A 878 -21.38 23.74 14.86
N ARG A 879 -20.58 23.01 15.62
CA ARG A 879 -19.37 22.30 15.13
C ARG A 879 -19.73 21.33 14.00
N VAL A 880 -18.91 21.30 12.95
CA VAL A 880 -19.01 20.34 11.85
C VAL A 880 -17.89 19.31 11.97
N TYR A 881 -18.22 18.02 11.86
CA TYR A 881 -17.22 16.95 11.84
C TYR A 881 -16.85 16.59 10.39
N MET A 882 -15.63 16.07 10.17
CA MET A 882 -15.10 15.84 8.81
C MET A 882 -15.95 14.92 7.92
N VAL A 883 -16.77 14.04 8.50
CA VAL A 883 -17.68 13.14 7.77
C VAL A 883 -18.91 13.87 7.20
N GLU A 884 -19.31 14.96 7.85
CA GLU A 884 -20.53 15.72 7.54
C GLU A 884 -20.24 17.05 6.81
N ARG A 885 -18.98 17.46 6.71
CA ARG A 885 -18.62 18.77 6.14
C ARG A 885 -18.78 18.83 4.63
N VAL A 886 -19.31 19.96 4.18
CA VAL A 886 -19.25 20.46 2.81
C VAL A 886 -18.47 21.77 2.85
N CYS A 887 -17.51 21.93 1.93
CA CYS A 887 -16.71 23.14 1.81
C CYS A 887 -17.13 23.91 0.55
N ALA A 888 -17.45 25.20 0.69
CA ALA A 888 -17.82 26.09 -0.42
C ALA A 888 -17.33 27.51 -0.10
N GLU A 889 -16.71 28.20 -1.07
CA GLU A 889 -16.13 29.55 -0.91
C GLU A 889 -15.31 29.76 0.37
N GLY A 890 -14.52 28.75 0.76
CA GLY A 890 -13.69 28.78 1.98
C GLY A 890 -14.43 28.53 3.30
N LEU A 891 -15.76 28.38 3.27
CA LEU A 891 -16.62 28.18 4.43
C LEU A 891 -17.07 26.73 4.58
N PHE A 892 -17.38 26.33 5.82
CA PHE A 892 -17.83 24.98 6.18
C PHE A 892 -19.33 24.94 6.47
N PHE A 893 -19.99 23.88 6.02
CA PHE A 893 -21.41 23.60 6.25
C PHE A 893 -21.62 22.13 6.61
N HIS A 894 -22.61 21.79 7.44
CA HIS A 894 -23.13 20.42 7.47
C HIS A 894 -23.82 20.11 6.13
N ARG A 895 -23.75 18.86 5.66
CA ARG A 895 -24.51 18.37 4.49
C ARG A 895 -26.00 18.74 4.53
N GLU A 896 -26.62 18.72 5.71
CA GLU A 896 -28.03 19.06 5.87
C GLU A 896 -28.31 20.57 5.82
N CYS A 897 -27.33 21.41 6.16
CA CYS A 897 -27.41 22.87 6.09
C CYS A 897 -27.05 23.42 4.71
N PHE A 898 -26.47 22.61 3.82
CA PHE A 898 -26.04 23.02 2.49
C PHE A 898 -27.24 23.12 1.52
N ARG A 899 -28.06 24.16 1.70
CA ARG A 899 -29.36 24.34 1.02
C ARG A 899 -29.51 25.72 0.39
N CYS A 900 -30.38 25.81 -0.63
CA CYS A 900 -30.75 27.08 -1.24
C CYS A 900 -31.60 27.93 -0.28
N SER A 901 -31.20 29.17 -0.02
CA SER A 901 -31.92 30.11 0.86
C SER A 901 -33.31 30.50 0.38
N THR A 902 -33.65 30.27 -0.90
CA THR A 902 -34.98 30.59 -1.47
C THR A 902 -35.95 29.42 -1.42
N CYS A 903 -35.48 28.19 -1.70
CA CYS A 903 -36.35 27.02 -1.89
C CYS A 903 -36.03 25.82 -0.97
N SER A 904 -35.07 25.96 -0.04
CA SER A 904 -34.61 24.93 0.91
C SER A 904 -34.14 23.59 0.30
N SER A 905 -34.05 23.49 -1.03
CA SER A 905 -33.52 22.32 -1.73
C SER A 905 -32.05 22.08 -1.38
N ALA A 906 -31.68 20.83 -1.11
CA ALA A 906 -30.30 20.45 -0.88
C ALA A 906 -29.45 20.70 -2.13
N LEU A 907 -28.34 21.42 -1.95
CA LEU A 907 -27.42 21.79 -3.01
C LEU A 907 -26.36 20.70 -3.20
N ARG A 908 -25.73 20.67 -4.38
CA ARG A 908 -24.55 19.84 -4.64
C ARG A 908 -23.31 20.73 -4.79
N GLN A 909 -22.16 20.21 -4.39
CA GLN A 909 -20.87 20.88 -4.59
C GLN A 909 -20.66 21.09 -6.10
N GLY A 910 -20.27 22.30 -6.53
CA GLY A 910 -20.23 22.70 -7.96
C GLY A 910 -21.58 23.05 -8.62
N ALA A 911 -22.72 22.83 -7.95
CA ALA A 911 -24.07 23.13 -8.47
C ALA A 911 -24.84 24.15 -7.62
N HIS A 912 -24.12 25.08 -7.01
CA HIS A 912 -24.64 26.20 -6.21
C HIS A 912 -24.02 27.52 -6.69
N ALA A 913 -24.56 28.62 -6.20
CA ALA A 913 -23.94 29.93 -6.20
C ALA A 913 -23.95 30.48 -4.76
N PHE A 914 -22.98 31.30 -4.42
CA PHE A 914 -22.84 31.90 -3.09
C PHE A 914 -22.84 33.42 -3.22
N ASP A 915 -23.65 34.08 -2.39
CA ASP A 915 -23.66 35.52 -2.24
C ASP A 915 -22.74 35.91 -1.07
N SER A 916 -21.59 36.50 -1.41
CA SER A 916 -20.58 36.97 -0.46
C SER A 916 -21.02 38.18 0.38
N GLU A 917 -22.01 38.96 -0.07
CA GLU A 917 -22.52 40.11 0.69
C GLU A 917 -23.49 39.69 1.80
N GLN A 918 -24.22 38.59 1.60
CA GLN A 918 -25.22 38.09 2.57
C GLN A 918 -24.88 36.75 3.24
N GLY A 919 -23.77 36.10 2.86
CA GLY A 919 -23.39 34.78 3.37
C GLY A 919 -24.31 33.64 2.94
N LYS A 920 -25.07 33.81 1.85
CA LYS A 920 -26.20 32.93 1.48
C LYS A 920 -25.92 32.06 0.27
N LEU A 921 -26.30 30.80 0.38
CA LEU A 921 -26.25 29.81 -0.69
C LEU A 921 -27.54 29.82 -1.52
N TYR A 922 -27.41 29.70 -2.84
CA TYR A 922 -28.51 29.62 -3.80
C TYR A 922 -28.29 28.46 -4.78
N CYS A 923 -29.36 27.88 -5.32
CA CYS A 923 -29.24 27.11 -6.56
C CYS A 923 -29.19 28.08 -7.74
N LYS A 924 -28.52 27.68 -8.84
CA LYS A 924 -28.30 28.54 -10.02
C LYS A 924 -29.58 29.29 -10.45
N LEU A 925 -30.67 28.56 -10.62
CA LEU A 925 -31.97 29.11 -11.03
C LEU A 925 -32.48 30.29 -10.16
N HIS A 926 -32.30 30.24 -8.84
CA HIS A 926 -32.70 31.36 -7.94
C HIS A 926 -31.65 32.46 -7.84
N PHE A 927 -30.38 32.17 -8.13
CA PHE A 927 -29.31 33.17 -8.24
C PHE A 927 -29.47 33.99 -9.53
N ASP A 928 -29.70 33.31 -10.64
CA ASP A 928 -29.92 33.92 -11.96
C ASP A 928 -31.20 34.79 -11.95
N GLN A 929 -32.29 34.31 -11.32
CA GLN A 929 -33.52 35.09 -11.10
C GLN A 929 -33.29 36.35 -10.24
N ARG A 930 -32.41 36.28 -9.23
CA ARG A 930 -32.10 37.44 -8.38
C ARG A 930 -31.26 38.48 -9.13
N ASN A 931 -30.22 38.07 -9.85
CA ASN A 931 -29.34 38.98 -10.59
C ASN A 931 -30.05 39.63 -11.79
N ASN A 932 -30.99 38.91 -12.43
CA ASN A 932 -31.84 39.49 -13.47
C ASN A 932 -32.91 40.47 -12.93
N GLY A 933 -33.06 40.59 -11.61
CA GLY A 933 -33.96 41.57 -10.98
C GLY A 933 -33.46 43.02 -11.01
N THR A 934 -32.19 43.26 -11.35
CA THR A 934 -31.54 44.59 -11.31
C THR A 934 -31.24 45.21 -12.67
N ASN A 935 -31.73 44.66 -13.78
CA ASN A 935 -31.68 45.30 -15.11
C ASN A 935 -33.03 45.22 -15.83
N SER A 936 -33.60 46.39 -16.12
CA SER A 936 -34.98 46.50 -16.61
C SER A 936 -35.16 46.19 -18.11
N GLN A 937 -36.25 45.48 -18.40
CA GLN A 937 -37.07 45.60 -19.62
C GLN A 937 -36.36 45.59 -20.99
N ARG A 938 -36.43 44.45 -21.70
CA ARG A 938 -36.89 44.48 -23.11
C ARG A 938 -37.95 43.40 -23.36
N THR A 939 -39.03 43.88 -23.97
CA THR A 939 -40.30 43.20 -24.28
C THR A 939 -40.18 41.88 -25.03
N PHE A 940 -40.98 40.89 -24.63
CA PHE A 940 -41.56 39.90 -25.55
C PHE A 940 -43.04 39.66 -25.21
N SER A 941 -43.93 40.05 -26.10
CA SER A 941 -45.35 39.67 -26.06
C SER A 941 -45.54 38.28 -26.67
N PRO A 942 -46.49 37.46 -26.19
CA PRO A 942 -46.56 36.05 -26.54
C PRO A 942 -47.19 35.79 -27.92
N ARG A 943 -46.69 34.77 -28.63
CA ARG A 943 -47.46 34.02 -29.63
C ARG A 943 -47.36 32.53 -29.37
N SER A 944 -48.53 31.89 -29.29
CA SER A 944 -48.71 30.43 -29.36
C SER A 944 -48.34 29.94 -30.78
N ASN A 945 -47.77 28.75 -30.97
CA ASN A 945 -48.53 27.51 -30.82
C ASN A 945 -47.69 26.22 -30.81
N ARG A 946 -48.40 25.16 -30.44
CA ARG A 946 -48.20 23.70 -30.65
C ARG A 946 -47.19 23.23 -31.72
N SER A 947 -46.47 22.17 -31.34
CA SER A 947 -46.37 20.82 -31.96
C SER A 947 -46.98 20.56 -33.35
N ALA A 948 -46.56 19.57 -34.15
CA ALA A 948 -45.34 18.73 -34.27
C ALA A 948 -45.61 17.65 -35.37
N ALA A 949 -44.59 17.22 -36.13
CA ALA A 949 -44.67 16.16 -37.18
C ALA A 949 -45.61 16.49 -38.38
N GLY A 950 -45.48 15.87 -39.57
CA GLY A 950 -44.45 14.94 -40.06
C GLY A 950 -45.04 13.78 -40.87
N ALA A 951 -44.53 13.52 -42.09
CA ALA A 951 -44.87 12.40 -42.99
C ALA A 951 -43.98 12.43 -44.27
N GLN A 952 -43.68 11.33 -44.98
CA GLN A 952 -43.66 9.91 -44.61
C GLN A 952 -42.76 9.08 -45.56
N GLU A 953 -42.57 7.81 -45.18
CA GLU A 953 -41.73 6.74 -45.74
C GLU A 953 -41.89 6.38 -47.23
N GLN A 954 -40.87 5.74 -47.81
CA GLN A 954 -41.01 4.49 -48.58
C GLN A 954 -39.69 3.69 -48.63
N CYS A 955 -39.72 2.45 -49.14
CA CYS A 955 -38.74 1.38 -48.89
C CYS A 955 -38.12 0.78 -50.18
N ALA A 956 -37.29 -0.26 -50.02
CA ALA A 956 -36.76 -1.19 -51.05
C ALA A 956 -35.65 -0.65 -51.99
N ASP A 957 -34.74 -1.46 -52.57
CA ASP A 957 -34.08 -2.72 -52.13
C ASP A 957 -32.81 -2.94 -53.02
N ASP A 958 -32.12 -4.06 -52.84
CA ASP A 958 -31.15 -4.70 -53.76
C ASP A 958 -29.76 -4.07 -54.04
N GLY A 959 -28.81 -4.95 -54.39
CA GLY A 959 -27.55 -4.67 -55.08
C GLY A 959 -27.54 -5.34 -56.46
N PRO A 960 -26.47 -6.03 -56.92
CA PRO A 960 -25.06 -6.02 -56.50
C PRO A 960 -24.07 -5.93 -57.71
N SER A 961 -22.75 -6.11 -57.48
CA SER A 961 -21.72 -6.53 -58.49
C SER A 961 -21.43 -5.58 -59.69
N SER A 962 -20.42 -5.79 -60.56
CA SER A 962 -18.98 -6.18 -60.41
C SER A 962 -18.27 -6.05 -61.78
N GLU A 963 -16.92 -6.11 -61.84
CA GLU A 963 -16.09 -6.28 -63.06
C GLU A 963 -16.06 -5.09 -64.07
N SER A 964 -15.07 -4.89 -64.97
CA SER A 964 -13.67 -5.37 -65.12
C SER A 964 -12.87 -4.45 -66.10
N GLY A 965 -11.53 -4.60 -66.18
CA GLY A 965 -10.61 -3.87 -67.10
C GLY A 965 -10.19 -2.47 -66.59
N GLY A 966 -9.00 -1.92 -66.85
CA GLY A 966 -7.87 -2.32 -67.72
C GLY A 966 -7.82 -1.49 -69.01
N THR A 967 -6.74 -0.82 -69.44
CA THR A 967 -5.32 -0.72 -68.97
C THR A 967 -4.83 0.76 -69.24
N ALA A 968 -3.57 1.23 -69.26
CA ALA A 968 -2.21 0.65 -69.30
C ALA A 968 -1.11 1.67 -68.83
N ASP A 969 0.15 1.38 -69.19
CA ASP A 969 1.32 2.25 -69.41
C ASP A 969 2.13 2.95 -68.27
N LEU A 970 3.44 2.74 -68.40
CA LEU A 970 4.65 3.24 -67.72
C LEU A 970 5.68 3.51 -68.87
N PRO A 971 6.91 4.03 -68.65
CA PRO A 971 7.51 4.72 -67.50
C PRO A 971 8.18 6.08 -67.87
N SER A 972 8.71 6.84 -66.89
CA SER A 972 10.02 7.52 -67.03
C SER A 972 10.49 8.29 -65.76
N GLY A 973 11.80 8.47 -65.69
CA GLY A 973 12.59 9.39 -64.85
C GLY A 973 14.03 9.36 -65.42
N PRO A 974 15.09 9.86 -64.76
CA PRO A 974 15.20 10.74 -63.57
C PRO A 974 15.99 12.04 -63.92
N SER A 975 16.49 12.82 -62.93
CA SER A 975 17.86 13.43 -62.86
C SER A 975 17.98 14.55 -61.78
N ALA A 976 19.22 15.06 -61.59
CA ALA A 976 19.79 16.21 -60.84
C ALA A 976 18.85 17.32 -60.29
N ALA A 977 19.08 17.98 -59.14
CA ALA A 977 20.31 18.49 -58.47
C ALA A 977 20.79 19.88 -58.97
N GLU A 978 21.55 20.59 -58.10
CA GLU A 978 21.97 22.02 -58.16
C GLU A 978 20.87 23.08 -57.83
N ALA A 979 21.17 24.28 -57.28
CA ALA A 979 22.28 24.73 -56.41
C ALA A 979 21.99 26.14 -55.80
N PHE A 980 22.84 26.57 -54.85
CA PHE A 980 23.12 27.94 -54.36
C PHE A 980 22.00 28.88 -53.85
N TYR A 981 22.13 29.28 -52.59
CA TYR A 981 22.32 30.70 -52.24
C TYR A 981 23.17 30.80 -50.96
N GLU A 982 24.29 31.52 -51.01
CA GLU A 982 25.19 31.77 -49.87
C GLU A 982 25.82 33.16 -50.06
N CYS A 983 25.92 33.97 -49.00
CA CYS A 983 26.48 35.31 -49.08
C CYS A 983 26.83 35.90 -47.70
N GLU A 984 28.12 35.88 -47.33
CA GLU A 984 28.83 37.04 -46.78
C GLU A 984 30.36 36.81 -46.88
N PRO A 985 31.23 37.85 -46.95
CA PRO A 985 32.66 37.67 -47.26
C PRO A 985 33.62 38.07 -46.13
N ALA A 986 34.45 37.13 -45.66
CA ALA A 986 35.80 37.36 -45.09
C ALA A 986 36.60 36.05 -44.97
#